data_AF-A0A971XE50-F1
#
_entry.id   AF-A0A971XE50-F1
#
_cell.length_a   1.000
_cell.length_b   1.000
_cell.length_c   1.000
_cell.angle_alpha   90.00
_cell.angle_beta   90.00
_cell.angle_gamma   90.00
#
_symmetry.space_group_name_H-M   'P 1'
#
loop_
_entity.id
_entity.type
_entity.pdbx_description
1 polymer ?
#
loop_
_entity_poly.entity_id
_entity_poly.type
_entity_poly.pdbx_seq_one_letter_code
_entity_poly.pdbx_strand_id
1 'polypeptide(L)'
;MINFNLGDGGTTENKTKYEVYVNSPWNEIAAPIITPKEGKTFTGWDKTVPTTGEIKISTEFNAQYDTNKYTVTFNSNGGSDIASETVEHGNKVTKPADPTKANHTFGGWYTDTEFTKAYDFNSEVKNAFTLYAKWDINSHSVTFNSNGGTSIQSQSVKYGEKASKPSDPTRAGYVFIGWYDSELNNPYVFSEKVVNDITLYAKWEKIEQVRIAFKAGSGGVLNVGDTSFLVDKGSKWSSINTSIPIVNANSGYRFVKWNPSLPSGNSTINEDATYTAIFEKIPVEKVVIKFTTDGNGYLSGSSEITVDAGTSSNGRIPTPKANSGYEFDRWSPEIPSKFNYNETYKAIFKKKADTTKYVNIDFKTDRNGYLDGTTSFKVEKDSRSSDIKLPTPKAYSGYVFDRWSPSIPTRFNSSETYKAIFIRADKSTVTIKYVDRYDRRVAGTVVLEGRVGESYKAYSKEVDGYKLRDGYWPGNVSGKFTDKNINVTFTYTQTDIPYGKTRVAFVAGNNGEFKNHKGEYVDVILETINKDTKWKNIRIPSIYANSGYRHEKWSPALPNGETRINSTQEFKALFIDKNAPVGDITVRFAAGKNGKIEGNTRYDVKKGTKWTDISVPRPVADSGYYFNKWNPDFPKYIEKDVTYTAEFLPIKEQYEETHKAYIKGYPDGTFKPADNVTRAEASAMFTRVLTDDPRGYYNGFTDVKDKDWHNIYVSYLSDRGFIDGYPDGTFRPNVPMTRAEFAAIASRIKNLSGGYTKFKDVNPNHWAKEYIEALADGGVVKGYEDNQFRPDKYITREEAVTMINRLLDRKLDKDFVNKYDVQYTHYKDVNRNRWSFYDIQEASISHNAKMNKYDGERWIKIVN
;
A
#
# COMPACT_ATOMS: atom_id res chain seq x y z
N MET A 1 26.67 -103.19 42.12
CA MET A 1 26.42 -101.75 42.36
C MET A 1 26.24 -101.06 41.02
N ILE A 2 25.22 -100.22 40.90
CA ILE A 2 25.00 -99.34 39.76
C ILE A 2 24.91 -97.92 40.30
N ASN A 3 25.73 -97.02 39.77
CA ASN A 3 25.72 -95.61 40.13
C ASN A 3 25.41 -94.77 38.87
N PHE A 4 24.45 -93.86 38.99
CA PHE A 4 24.17 -92.79 38.03
C PHE A 4 24.75 -91.49 38.60
N ASN A 5 25.94 -91.13 38.14
CA ASN A 5 26.60 -89.90 38.53
C ASN A 5 26.07 -88.74 37.68
N LEU A 6 25.41 -87.77 38.32
CA LEU A 6 24.77 -86.65 37.66
C LEU A 6 25.75 -85.53 37.28
N GLY A 7 26.93 -85.51 37.90
CA GLY A 7 27.86 -84.37 37.84
C GLY A 7 27.22 -83.04 38.26
N ASP A 8 27.85 -81.94 37.85
CA ASP A 8 27.36 -80.58 38.14
C ASP A 8 26.37 -80.03 37.10
N GLY A 9 26.00 -80.78 36.06
CA GLY A 9 25.18 -80.28 34.95
C GLY A 9 23.67 -80.33 35.15
N GLY A 10 23.18 -81.04 36.18
CA GLY A 10 21.76 -81.29 36.40
C GLY A 10 21.44 -81.79 37.80
N THR A 11 20.16 -82.07 38.03
CA THR A 11 19.61 -82.65 39.26
C THR A 11 18.57 -83.72 38.91
N THR A 12 18.17 -84.53 39.87
CA THR A 12 17.06 -85.49 39.73
C THR A 12 16.42 -85.74 41.08
N GLU A 13 15.12 -86.04 41.07
CA GLU A 13 14.38 -86.54 42.24
C GLU A 13 14.39 -88.07 42.30
N ASN A 14 14.87 -88.75 41.25
CA ASN A 14 14.92 -90.21 41.17
C ASN A 14 16.13 -90.80 41.91
N LYS A 15 16.04 -92.08 42.25
CA LYS A 15 17.15 -92.81 42.90
C LYS A 15 18.32 -92.98 41.93
N THR A 16 19.52 -92.60 42.37
CA THR A 16 20.76 -92.64 41.56
C THR A 16 21.67 -93.82 41.84
N LYS A 17 21.43 -94.59 42.92
CA LYS A 17 22.29 -95.69 43.36
C LYS A 17 21.48 -96.96 43.62
N TYR A 18 21.88 -98.07 43.01
CA TYR A 18 21.20 -99.36 43.10
C TYR A 18 22.16 -100.47 43.53
N GLU A 19 21.74 -101.26 44.51
CA GLU A 19 22.43 -102.45 44.98
C GLU A 19 21.71 -103.67 44.42
N VAL A 20 22.45 -104.57 43.77
CA VAL A 20 21.92 -105.71 43.02
C VAL A 20 22.88 -106.89 43.15
N TYR A 21 22.35 -108.11 43.21
CA TYR A 21 23.14 -109.32 43.25
C TYR A 21 23.74 -109.62 41.87
N VAL A 22 24.93 -110.22 41.84
CA VAL A 22 25.63 -110.59 40.60
C VAL A 22 24.77 -111.58 39.80
N ASN A 23 24.66 -111.37 38.49
CA ASN A 23 23.79 -112.11 37.57
C ASN A 23 22.27 -111.94 37.82
N SER A 24 21.83 -110.93 38.58
CA SER A 24 20.41 -110.55 38.58
C SER A 24 20.00 -110.05 37.18
N PRO A 25 18.81 -110.41 36.67
CA PRO A 25 18.30 -109.87 35.42
C PRO A 25 17.94 -108.39 35.60
N TRP A 26 18.21 -107.56 34.58
CA TRP A 26 17.93 -106.11 34.56
C TRP A 26 16.43 -105.87 34.43
N ASN A 27 15.71 -106.09 35.51
CA ASN A 27 14.27 -105.91 35.62
C ASN A 27 14.04 -104.78 36.63
N GLU A 28 13.34 -103.71 36.22
CA GLU A 28 12.92 -102.57 37.08
C GLU A 28 14.00 -101.56 37.53
N ILE A 29 15.10 -101.40 36.78
CA ILE A 29 16.05 -100.30 37.02
C ILE A 29 15.89 -99.22 35.93
N ALA A 30 15.18 -98.15 36.28
CA ALA A 30 15.05 -96.97 35.43
C ALA A 30 16.25 -96.02 35.61
N ALA A 31 16.77 -95.50 34.50
CA ALA A 31 17.69 -94.36 34.56
C ALA A 31 16.96 -93.13 35.15
N PRO A 32 17.60 -92.34 36.02
CA PRO A 32 16.97 -91.17 36.61
C PRO A 32 16.64 -90.12 35.55
N ILE A 33 15.46 -89.49 35.66
CA ILE A 33 15.08 -88.39 34.78
C ILE A 33 15.85 -87.15 35.23
N ILE A 34 16.68 -86.62 34.32
CA ILE A 34 17.53 -85.48 34.62
C ILE A 34 16.77 -84.18 34.34
N THR A 35 16.74 -83.29 35.33
CA THR A 35 16.44 -81.88 35.16
C THR A 35 17.76 -81.13 34.99
N PRO A 36 18.14 -80.69 33.77
CA PRO A 36 19.38 -79.94 33.56
C PRO A 36 19.36 -78.62 34.34
N LYS A 37 20.53 -78.13 34.75
CA LYS A 37 20.66 -76.77 35.27
C LYS A 37 20.42 -75.75 34.14
N GLU A 38 20.06 -74.52 34.53
CA GLU A 38 19.87 -73.41 33.60
C GLU A 38 21.07 -73.28 32.64
N GLY A 39 20.79 -73.20 31.33
CA GLY A 39 21.83 -73.14 30.29
C GLY A 39 22.49 -74.46 29.88
N LYS A 40 22.05 -75.61 30.42
CA LYS A 40 22.51 -76.94 30.01
C LYS A 40 21.39 -77.76 29.36
N THR A 41 21.78 -78.67 28.46
CA THR A 41 20.91 -79.73 27.93
C THR A 41 21.54 -81.07 28.26
N PHE A 42 20.79 -81.98 28.88
CA PHE A 42 21.23 -83.36 29.12
C PHE A 42 21.23 -84.12 27.79
N THR A 43 22.40 -84.59 27.35
CA THR A 43 22.58 -85.26 26.06
C THR A 43 22.54 -86.78 26.15
N GLY A 44 22.58 -87.33 27.37
CA GLY A 44 22.51 -88.76 27.64
C GLY A 44 23.54 -89.20 28.69
N TRP A 45 23.75 -90.51 28.77
CA TRP A 45 24.76 -91.12 29.62
C TRP A 45 26.02 -91.42 28.80
N ASP A 46 27.19 -91.41 29.43
CA ASP A 46 28.49 -91.77 28.83
C ASP A 46 28.51 -93.19 28.19
N LYS A 47 27.59 -94.05 28.62
CA LYS A 47 27.37 -95.42 28.12
C LYS A 47 25.88 -95.67 27.95
N THR A 48 25.50 -96.47 26.96
CA THR A 48 24.13 -96.94 26.78
C THR A 48 23.65 -97.68 28.03
N VAL A 49 22.59 -97.19 28.68
CA VAL A 49 21.98 -97.89 29.82
C VAL A 49 21.25 -99.13 29.29
N PRO A 50 21.58 -100.36 29.74
CA PRO A 50 20.93 -101.57 29.27
C PRO A 50 19.43 -101.57 29.59
N THR A 51 18.61 -101.97 28.63
CA THR A 51 17.16 -102.18 28.83
C THR A 51 16.80 -103.64 29.12
N THR A 52 17.71 -104.58 28.81
CA THR A 52 17.60 -106.03 29.09
C THR A 52 18.99 -106.64 29.22
N GLY A 53 19.23 -107.52 30.19
CA GLY A 53 20.51 -108.27 30.33
C GLY A 53 20.87 -108.64 31.77
N GLU A 54 22.07 -109.19 31.98
CA GLU A 54 22.64 -109.50 33.31
C GLU A 54 23.77 -108.52 33.66
N ILE A 55 23.82 -108.04 34.90
CA ILE A 55 24.94 -107.22 35.40
C ILE A 55 25.97 -108.12 36.09
N LYS A 56 27.21 -108.10 35.58
CA LYS A 56 28.30 -108.98 36.06
C LYS A 56 29.35 -108.26 36.91
N ILE A 57 29.42 -106.92 36.83
CA ILE A 57 30.39 -106.09 37.56
C ILE A 57 29.74 -104.78 38.04
N SER A 58 30.41 -104.08 38.97
CA SER A 58 30.02 -102.71 39.34
C SER A 58 30.14 -101.78 38.13
N THR A 59 29.10 -101.00 37.85
CA THR A 59 29.05 -100.10 36.68
C THR A 59 28.61 -98.70 37.09
N GLU A 60 29.27 -97.69 36.52
CA GLU A 60 28.94 -96.28 36.71
C GLU A 60 28.59 -95.65 35.36
N PHE A 61 27.50 -94.88 35.34
CA PHE A 61 27.02 -94.09 34.22
C PHE A 61 27.15 -92.61 34.58
N ASN A 62 27.81 -91.82 33.74
CA ASN A 62 28.06 -90.40 33.96
C ASN A 62 27.21 -89.56 33.02
N ALA A 63 26.38 -88.67 33.58
CA ALA A 63 25.52 -87.79 32.80
C ALA A 63 26.35 -86.81 31.94
N GLN A 64 26.02 -86.72 30.66
CA GLN A 64 26.64 -85.80 29.70
C GLN A 64 25.72 -84.60 29.47
N TYR A 65 26.32 -83.42 29.30
CA TYR A 65 25.59 -82.17 29.09
C TYR A 65 26.31 -81.26 28.10
N ASP A 66 25.55 -80.75 27.14
CA ASP A 66 26.01 -79.65 26.29
C ASP A 66 25.62 -78.30 26.93
N THR A 67 26.45 -77.27 26.72
CA THR A 67 26.02 -75.88 26.98
C THR A 67 25.06 -75.43 25.88
N ASN A 68 23.91 -74.89 26.27
CA ASN A 68 22.97 -74.30 25.33
C ASN A 68 23.64 -73.15 24.58
N LYS A 69 23.33 -73.00 23.29
CA LYS A 69 23.87 -71.95 22.42
C LYS A 69 22.74 -71.07 21.89
N TYR A 70 22.95 -69.76 21.91
CA TYR A 70 21.97 -68.79 21.45
C TYR A 70 22.57 -67.87 20.39
N THR A 71 21.80 -67.63 19.35
CA THR A 71 22.15 -66.68 18.29
C THR A 71 21.59 -65.30 18.60
N VAL A 72 22.45 -64.29 18.54
CA VAL A 72 22.07 -62.87 18.55
C VAL A 72 22.10 -62.37 17.11
N THR A 73 20.96 -61.90 16.62
CA THR A 73 20.81 -61.38 15.25
C THR A 73 20.92 -59.86 15.23
N PHE A 74 21.69 -59.30 14.32
CA PHE A 74 21.86 -57.84 14.18
C PHE A 74 21.07 -57.31 12.98
N ASN A 75 19.96 -56.63 13.23
CA ASN A 75 19.20 -55.93 12.20
C ASN A 75 19.71 -54.48 12.07
N SER A 76 20.47 -54.22 11.01
CA SER A 76 21.04 -52.89 10.71
C SER A 76 20.01 -51.80 10.38
N ASN A 77 18.71 -52.14 10.25
CA ASN A 77 17.64 -51.22 9.85
C ASN A 77 17.99 -50.41 8.58
N GLY A 78 18.54 -51.09 7.58
CA GLY A 78 18.97 -50.50 6.31
C GLY A 78 20.29 -49.73 6.38
N GLY A 79 21.17 -50.08 7.31
CA GLY A 79 22.61 -49.82 7.22
C GLY A 79 23.36 -51.02 6.64
N SER A 80 24.70 -50.97 6.64
CA SER A 80 25.57 -52.09 6.24
C SER A 80 25.25 -53.37 7.01
N ASP A 81 25.35 -54.51 6.33
CA ASP A 81 25.06 -55.83 6.91
C ASP A 81 26.03 -56.18 8.06
N ILE A 82 25.49 -56.84 9.08
CA ILE A 82 26.22 -57.32 10.25
C ILE A 82 25.87 -58.79 10.46
N ALA A 83 26.87 -59.65 10.55
CA ALA A 83 26.66 -61.09 10.77
C ALA A 83 26.13 -61.37 12.18
N SER A 84 25.22 -62.34 12.31
CA SER A 84 24.76 -62.85 13.60
C SER A 84 25.86 -63.63 14.32
N GLU A 85 25.95 -63.51 15.64
CA GLU A 85 26.91 -64.23 16.48
C GLU A 85 26.19 -65.28 17.33
N THR A 86 26.79 -66.46 17.52
CA THR A 86 26.23 -67.54 18.37
C THR A 86 27.17 -67.81 19.53
N VAL A 87 26.66 -67.66 20.76
CA VAL A 87 27.44 -67.80 22.00
C VAL A 87 26.81 -68.85 22.92
N GLU A 88 27.62 -69.41 23.82
CA GLU A 88 27.13 -70.31 24.88
C GLU A 88 26.36 -69.54 25.96
N HIS A 89 25.38 -70.18 26.59
CA HIS A 89 24.57 -69.61 27.66
C HIS A 89 25.43 -68.97 28.76
N GLY A 90 25.16 -67.71 29.08
CA GLY A 90 25.87 -66.94 30.10
C GLY A 90 27.09 -66.19 29.56
N ASN A 91 27.57 -66.51 28.36
CA ASN A 91 28.62 -65.71 27.72
C ASN A 91 28.06 -64.40 27.17
N LYS A 92 28.95 -63.44 26.93
CA LYS A 92 28.65 -62.15 26.31
C LYS A 92 28.78 -62.26 24.79
N VAL A 93 27.98 -61.50 24.06
CA VAL A 93 28.13 -61.32 22.61
C VAL A 93 29.15 -60.21 22.33
N THR A 94 29.97 -60.37 21.29
CA THR A 94 30.96 -59.36 20.91
C THR A 94 30.27 -58.13 20.34
N LYS A 95 30.72 -56.90 20.67
CA LYS A 95 30.21 -55.71 20.00
C LYS A 95 30.70 -55.73 18.54
N PRO A 96 29.81 -55.75 17.53
CA PRO A 96 30.23 -55.64 16.13
C PRO A 96 30.80 -54.25 15.85
N ALA A 97 31.49 -54.10 14.71
CA ALA A 97 31.76 -52.78 14.16
C ALA A 97 30.45 -52.01 13.99
N ASP A 98 30.46 -50.70 14.32
CA ASP A 98 29.28 -49.87 14.17
C ASP A 98 28.88 -49.83 12.68
N PRO A 99 27.62 -50.17 12.32
CA PRO A 99 27.20 -50.20 10.93
C PRO A 99 27.25 -48.79 10.33
N THR A 100 27.24 -48.71 9.00
CA THR A 100 27.20 -47.44 8.28
C THR A 100 25.90 -47.29 7.49
N LYS A 101 25.37 -46.06 7.42
CA LYS A 101 24.18 -45.72 6.62
C LYS A 101 24.34 -44.31 6.09
N ALA A 102 24.20 -44.14 4.77
CA ALA A 102 24.43 -42.84 4.14
C ALA A 102 23.53 -41.75 4.75
N ASN A 103 24.14 -40.61 5.09
CA ASN A 103 23.48 -39.42 5.66
C ASN A 103 22.77 -39.63 7.01
N HIS A 104 23.14 -40.67 7.76
CA HIS A 104 22.67 -40.91 9.12
C HIS A 104 23.86 -41.14 10.06
N THR A 105 23.67 -40.84 11.34
CA THR A 105 24.58 -41.17 12.43
C THR A 105 24.04 -42.39 13.18
N PHE A 106 24.92 -43.35 13.50
CA PHE A 106 24.56 -44.55 14.25
C PHE A 106 24.31 -44.22 15.73
N GLY A 107 23.10 -44.52 16.22
CA GLY A 107 22.63 -44.19 17.57
C GLY A 107 22.68 -45.34 18.57
N GLY A 108 23.31 -46.47 18.22
CA GLY A 108 23.46 -47.66 19.06
C GLY A 108 22.54 -48.84 18.69
N TRP A 109 22.71 -49.94 19.42
CA TRP A 109 21.94 -51.18 19.30
C TRP A 109 20.87 -51.25 20.41
N TYR A 110 19.65 -51.64 20.04
CA TYR A 110 18.47 -51.69 20.94
C TYR A 110 17.80 -53.05 20.88
N THR A 111 17.15 -53.46 21.97
CA THR A 111 16.44 -54.76 22.07
C THR A 111 15.01 -54.71 21.55
N ASP A 112 14.52 -53.54 21.15
CA ASP A 112 13.17 -53.27 20.68
C ASP A 112 13.16 -52.37 19.43
N THR A 113 12.09 -52.47 18.63
CA THR A 113 11.91 -51.68 17.40
C THR A 113 11.59 -50.21 17.65
N GLU A 114 11.13 -49.87 18.85
CA GLU A 114 10.82 -48.49 19.26
C GLU A 114 12.07 -47.74 19.79
N PHE A 115 13.23 -48.42 19.83
CA PHE A 115 14.50 -47.90 20.31
C PHE A 115 14.47 -47.35 21.74
N THR A 116 13.70 -47.99 22.63
CA THR A 116 13.53 -47.57 24.03
C THR A 116 14.52 -48.24 24.98
N LYS A 117 15.08 -49.41 24.64
CA LYS A 117 15.97 -50.22 25.47
C LYS A 117 17.30 -50.51 24.78
N ALA A 118 18.27 -49.63 24.98
CA ALA A 118 19.64 -49.82 24.51
C ALA A 118 20.25 -51.10 25.09
N TYR A 119 21.02 -51.83 24.28
CA TYR A 119 21.68 -53.06 24.69
C TYR A 119 23.09 -52.81 25.22
N ASP A 120 23.38 -53.31 26.43
CA ASP A 120 24.73 -53.32 26.99
C ASP A 120 25.43 -54.65 26.63
N PHE A 121 26.49 -54.56 25.83
CA PHE A 121 27.34 -55.68 25.43
C PHE A 121 28.12 -56.32 26.59
N ASN A 122 28.07 -55.74 27.79
CA ASN A 122 28.53 -56.40 29.01
C ASN A 122 27.54 -57.42 29.60
N SER A 123 26.31 -57.48 29.08
CA SER A 123 25.26 -58.39 29.53
C SER A 123 25.47 -59.83 29.06
N GLU A 124 25.02 -60.80 29.87
CA GLU A 124 25.01 -62.22 29.56
C GLU A 124 23.88 -62.56 28.56
N VAL A 125 24.15 -63.46 27.60
CA VAL A 125 23.14 -63.98 26.68
C VAL A 125 22.52 -65.26 27.26
N LYS A 126 21.21 -65.22 27.54
CA LYS A 126 20.44 -66.35 28.13
C LYS A 126 19.34 -66.92 27.22
N ASN A 127 19.06 -66.24 26.12
CA ASN A 127 18.12 -66.65 25.09
C ASN A 127 18.53 -66.02 23.74
N ALA A 128 17.98 -66.51 22.64
CA ALA A 128 18.12 -65.85 21.34
C ALA A 128 17.26 -64.57 21.26
N PHE A 129 17.78 -63.53 20.61
CA PHE A 129 17.07 -62.26 20.37
C PHE A 129 17.69 -61.48 19.20
N THR A 130 16.99 -60.45 18.75
CA THR A 130 17.44 -59.52 17.69
C THR A 130 17.79 -58.17 18.29
N LEU A 131 18.90 -57.59 17.86
CA LEU A 131 19.29 -56.20 18.13
C LEU A 131 19.01 -55.32 16.91
N TYR A 132 18.47 -54.14 17.15
CA TYR A 132 18.03 -53.18 16.13
C TYR A 132 18.89 -51.93 16.17
N ALA A 133 19.44 -51.53 15.03
CA ALA A 133 20.23 -50.31 14.89
C ALA A 133 19.34 -49.06 14.89
N LYS A 134 19.61 -48.10 15.79
CA LYS A 134 19.01 -46.76 15.76
C LYS A 134 19.80 -45.85 14.81
N TRP A 135 19.09 -44.99 14.09
CA TRP A 135 19.68 -44.04 13.15
C TRP A 135 19.11 -42.64 13.35
N ASP A 136 19.99 -41.65 13.52
CA ASP A 136 19.62 -40.24 13.55
C ASP A 136 19.98 -39.58 12.22
N ILE A 137 19.02 -38.92 11.57
CA ILE A 137 19.23 -38.26 10.26
C ILE A 137 20.17 -37.07 10.45
N ASN A 138 21.25 -37.00 9.66
CA ASN A 138 22.21 -35.90 9.71
C ASN A 138 21.55 -34.58 9.31
N SER A 139 22.04 -33.46 9.85
CA SER A 139 21.55 -32.12 9.51
C SER A 139 22.67 -31.26 8.92
N HIS A 140 22.29 -30.37 8.01
CA HIS A 140 23.16 -29.48 7.26
C HIS A 140 22.88 -28.01 7.60
N SER A 141 23.93 -27.18 7.53
CA SER A 141 23.81 -25.74 7.74
C SER A 141 23.45 -25.03 6.45
N VAL A 142 22.39 -24.22 6.48
CA VAL A 142 22.06 -23.24 5.44
C VAL A 142 22.37 -21.86 5.98
N THR A 143 23.50 -21.30 5.55
CA THR A 143 24.04 -20.02 6.03
C THR A 143 23.67 -18.89 5.07
N PHE A 144 23.28 -17.74 5.61
CA PHE A 144 22.79 -16.60 4.81
C PHE A 144 23.77 -15.43 4.87
N ASN A 145 24.61 -15.28 3.84
CA ASN A 145 25.46 -14.10 3.68
C ASN A 145 24.64 -12.97 3.05
N SER A 146 24.27 -11.98 3.87
CA SER A 146 23.48 -10.83 3.45
C SER A 146 24.22 -9.85 2.51
N ASN A 147 25.51 -10.06 2.20
CA ASN A 147 26.32 -9.20 1.34
C ASN A 147 26.17 -7.70 1.70
N GLY A 148 26.25 -7.38 2.99
CA GLY A 148 26.12 -6.02 3.53
C GLY A 148 24.69 -5.54 3.81
N GLY A 149 23.68 -6.41 3.69
CA GLY A 149 22.36 -6.17 4.27
C GLY A 149 22.22 -6.65 5.72
N THR A 150 21.03 -6.54 6.30
CA THR A 150 20.70 -7.07 7.64
C THR A 150 21.07 -8.53 7.80
N SER A 151 21.60 -8.90 8.96
CA SER A 151 21.95 -10.28 9.30
C SER A 151 20.73 -11.19 9.33
N ILE A 152 20.89 -12.39 8.79
CA ILE A 152 19.87 -13.46 8.76
C ILE A 152 20.47 -14.66 9.49
N GLN A 153 19.70 -15.30 10.39
CA GLN A 153 20.17 -16.48 11.11
C GLN A 153 20.27 -17.70 10.18
N SER A 154 21.35 -18.47 10.31
CA SER A 154 21.51 -19.76 9.64
C SER A 154 20.45 -20.77 10.12
N GLN A 155 20.07 -21.69 9.23
CA GLN A 155 19.14 -22.78 9.55
C GLN A 155 19.91 -24.10 9.63
N SER A 156 19.47 -25.01 10.52
CA SER A 156 19.88 -26.41 10.52
C SER A 156 18.75 -27.25 9.90
N VAL A 157 19.03 -27.93 8.80
CA VAL A 157 18.04 -28.64 7.98
C VAL A 157 18.43 -30.11 7.87
N LYS A 158 17.52 -31.03 8.20
CA LYS A 158 17.78 -32.48 8.05
C LYS A 158 18.06 -32.85 6.58
N TYR A 159 18.94 -33.80 6.36
CA TYR A 159 19.30 -34.28 5.03
C TYR A 159 18.05 -34.66 4.22
N GLY A 160 17.92 -34.08 3.02
CA GLY A 160 16.80 -34.33 2.11
C GLY A 160 15.52 -33.53 2.39
N GLU A 161 15.48 -32.73 3.46
CA GLU A 161 14.44 -31.72 3.71
C GLU A 161 14.76 -30.40 3.00
N LYS A 162 13.86 -29.42 3.10
CA LYS A 162 13.98 -28.11 2.44
C LYS A 162 14.32 -27.01 3.44
N ALA A 163 15.12 -26.03 3.00
CA ALA A 163 15.32 -24.79 3.74
C ALA A 163 14.03 -23.94 3.73
N SER A 164 13.73 -23.27 4.83
CA SER A 164 12.67 -22.26 4.86
C SER A 164 13.18 -20.96 4.25
N LYS A 165 12.38 -20.27 3.41
CA LYS A 165 12.77 -18.93 2.92
C LYS A 165 12.81 -17.97 4.13
N PRO A 166 13.94 -17.30 4.43
CA PRO A 166 13.97 -16.28 5.47
C PRO A 166 13.19 -15.04 5.03
N SER A 167 12.95 -14.11 5.95
CA SER A 167 12.56 -12.75 5.61
C SER A 167 13.61 -12.11 4.69
N ASP A 168 13.17 -11.39 3.66
CA ASP A 168 14.08 -10.72 2.75
C ASP A 168 14.92 -9.68 3.52
N PRO A 169 16.26 -9.70 3.41
CA PRO A 169 17.12 -8.77 4.12
C PRO A 169 16.95 -7.36 3.54
N THR A 170 17.31 -6.33 4.33
CA THR A 170 17.32 -4.93 3.87
C THR A 170 18.74 -4.38 3.81
N ARG A 171 19.01 -3.52 2.82
CA ARG A 171 20.29 -2.82 2.64
C ARG A 171 20.01 -1.41 2.11
N ALA A 172 20.42 -0.38 2.85
CA ALA A 172 20.14 1.01 2.47
C ALA A 172 20.70 1.36 1.09
N GLY A 173 19.85 1.89 0.20
CA GLY A 173 20.22 2.22 -1.18
C GLY A 173 20.27 1.04 -2.17
N TYR A 174 19.72 -0.13 -1.80
CA TYR A 174 19.66 -1.31 -2.67
C TYR A 174 18.32 -2.05 -2.58
N VAL A 175 17.87 -2.63 -3.69
CA VAL A 175 16.74 -3.57 -3.76
C VAL A 175 17.28 -5.00 -3.62
N PHE A 176 16.65 -5.81 -2.78
CA PHE A 176 16.95 -7.24 -2.68
C PHE A 176 16.36 -8.00 -3.86
N ILE A 177 17.21 -8.70 -4.63
CA ILE A 177 16.79 -9.45 -5.82
C ILE A 177 16.54 -10.92 -5.51
N GLY A 178 17.29 -11.48 -4.55
CA GLY A 178 17.14 -12.88 -4.15
C GLY A 178 18.38 -13.45 -3.49
N TRP A 179 18.27 -14.74 -3.13
CA TRP A 179 19.38 -15.56 -2.65
C TRP A 179 20.01 -16.31 -3.84
N TYR A 180 21.33 -16.31 -3.92
CA TYR A 180 22.11 -16.87 -5.03
C TYR A 180 23.29 -17.72 -4.52
N ASP A 181 23.96 -18.39 -5.45
CA ASP A 181 25.32 -18.89 -5.25
C ASP A 181 26.34 -17.77 -4.93
N SER A 182 27.58 -18.17 -4.59
CA SER A 182 28.68 -17.25 -4.25
C SER A 182 29.09 -16.31 -5.39
N GLU A 183 28.78 -16.67 -6.64
CA GLU A 183 29.10 -15.88 -7.83
C GLU A 183 27.97 -14.89 -8.21
N LEU A 184 26.82 -14.98 -7.53
CA LEU A 184 25.58 -14.25 -7.84
C LEU A 184 25.03 -14.56 -9.24
N ASN A 185 25.36 -15.73 -9.79
CA ASN A 185 24.98 -16.18 -11.12
C ASN A 185 23.63 -16.91 -11.07
N ASN A 186 23.52 -17.95 -10.24
CA ASN A 186 22.32 -18.80 -10.18
C ASN A 186 21.47 -18.50 -8.95
N PRO A 187 20.15 -18.20 -9.11
CA PRO A 187 19.25 -17.98 -7.99
C PRO A 187 18.91 -19.30 -7.28
N TYR A 188 19.00 -19.31 -5.95
CA TYR A 188 18.64 -20.45 -5.14
C TYR A 188 17.12 -20.57 -4.98
N VAL A 189 16.60 -21.78 -5.17
CA VAL A 189 15.16 -22.06 -5.11
C VAL A 189 14.86 -22.89 -3.86
N PHE A 190 14.24 -22.28 -2.84
CA PHE A 190 13.85 -22.92 -1.56
C PHE A 190 12.87 -24.12 -1.70
N SER A 191 12.48 -24.49 -2.92
CA SER A 191 11.77 -25.75 -3.19
C SER A 191 12.70 -26.96 -3.32
N GLU A 192 14.01 -26.75 -3.45
CA GLU A 192 15.05 -27.78 -3.54
C GLU A 192 15.39 -28.38 -2.18
N LYS A 193 16.02 -29.56 -2.20
CA LYS A 193 16.42 -30.30 -1.00
C LYS A 193 17.83 -29.90 -0.56
N VAL A 194 18.04 -29.78 0.73
CA VAL A 194 19.37 -29.58 1.33
C VAL A 194 20.03 -30.95 1.50
N VAL A 195 21.14 -31.17 0.82
CA VAL A 195 21.89 -32.46 0.82
C VAL A 195 23.36 -32.31 1.24
N ASN A 196 23.78 -31.08 1.51
CA ASN A 196 25.09 -30.67 2.01
C ASN A 196 24.93 -29.29 2.68
N ASP A 197 25.98 -28.82 3.35
CA ASP A 197 26.01 -27.45 3.86
C ASP A 197 26.07 -26.46 2.68
N ILE A 198 25.28 -25.38 2.76
CA ILE A 198 25.15 -24.39 1.68
C ILE A 198 25.26 -22.99 2.29
N THR A 199 26.03 -22.10 1.65
CA THR A 199 25.98 -20.66 1.93
C THR A 199 25.29 -19.95 0.78
N LEU A 200 24.24 -19.21 1.10
CA LEU A 200 23.43 -18.44 0.16
C LEU A 200 23.79 -16.96 0.27
N TYR A 201 23.95 -16.30 -0.87
CA TYR A 201 24.45 -14.93 -0.95
C TYR A 201 23.34 -14.01 -1.47
N ALA A 202 23.11 -12.91 -0.75
CA ALA A 202 22.12 -11.93 -1.17
C ALA A 202 22.59 -11.17 -2.41
N LYS A 203 21.78 -11.18 -3.47
CA LYS A 203 21.97 -10.34 -4.66
C LYS A 203 21.22 -9.03 -4.50
N TRP A 204 21.91 -7.94 -4.82
CA TRP A 204 21.44 -6.58 -4.63
C TRP A 204 21.50 -5.80 -5.94
N GLU A 205 20.42 -5.09 -6.27
CA GLU A 205 20.43 -4.07 -7.33
C GLU A 205 20.52 -2.70 -6.66
N LYS A 206 21.43 -1.84 -7.12
CA LYS A 206 21.62 -0.52 -6.52
C LYS A 206 20.45 0.39 -6.91
N ILE A 207 19.82 1.02 -5.93
CA ILE A 207 18.83 2.06 -6.19
C ILE A 207 19.58 3.26 -6.78
N GLU A 208 19.29 3.58 -8.03
CA GLU A 208 19.75 4.83 -8.62
C GLU A 208 19.09 6.00 -7.88
N GLN A 209 19.89 7.00 -7.51
CA GLN A 209 19.39 8.21 -6.87
C GLN A 209 19.54 9.38 -7.82
N VAL A 210 18.54 10.26 -7.82
CA VAL A 210 18.47 11.46 -8.63
C VAL A 210 18.39 12.69 -7.74
N ARG A 211 19.03 13.77 -8.16
CA ARG A 211 19.19 14.99 -7.37
C ARG A 211 18.07 15.98 -7.66
N ILE A 212 17.33 16.33 -6.62
CA ILE A 212 16.36 17.42 -6.66
C ILE A 212 16.96 18.63 -5.97
N ALA A 213 17.10 19.72 -6.72
CA ALA A 213 17.67 20.97 -6.25
C ALA A 213 16.69 22.13 -6.40
N PHE A 214 16.78 23.09 -5.49
CA PHE A 214 15.98 24.29 -5.44
C PHE A 214 16.89 25.52 -5.36
N LYS A 215 16.63 26.53 -6.18
CA LYS A 215 17.42 27.78 -6.22
C LYS A 215 16.53 29.00 -6.11
N ALA A 216 16.96 30.02 -5.37
CA ALA A 216 16.35 31.34 -5.48
C ALA A 216 16.74 31.99 -6.82
N GLY A 217 15.77 32.50 -7.56
CA GLY A 217 16.01 33.46 -8.64
C GLY A 217 16.22 34.88 -8.09
N SER A 218 16.57 35.81 -8.99
CA SER A 218 16.73 37.22 -8.65
C SER A 218 15.40 37.85 -8.18
N GLY A 219 15.35 38.27 -6.91
CA GLY A 219 14.18 38.90 -6.30
C GLY A 219 13.72 38.28 -4.98
N GLY A 220 14.40 37.26 -4.46
CA GLY A 220 14.12 36.71 -3.13
C GLY A 220 15.16 35.69 -2.67
N VAL A 221 14.82 34.96 -1.60
CA VAL A 221 15.67 33.99 -0.91
C VAL A 221 14.89 32.73 -0.50
N LEU A 222 15.60 31.64 -0.21
CA LEU A 222 15.03 30.42 0.38
C LEU A 222 15.40 30.40 1.87
N ASN A 223 14.40 30.33 2.76
CA ASN A 223 14.62 30.55 4.19
C ASN A 223 14.64 29.28 5.05
N VAL A 224 14.23 28.12 4.52
CA VAL A 224 14.12 26.86 5.29
C VAL A 224 14.41 25.65 4.39
N GLY A 225 15.24 24.71 4.86
CA GLY A 225 15.45 23.38 4.28
C GLY A 225 16.71 23.21 3.42
N ASP A 226 17.08 21.96 3.16
CA ASP A 226 18.18 21.62 2.25
C ASP A 226 17.84 22.04 0.82
N THR A 227 18.66 22.91 0.23
CA THR A 227 18.46 23.41 -1.14
C THR A 227 18.80 22.38 -2.22
N SER A 228 19.33 21.22 -1.86
CA SER A 228 19.30 20.03 -2.72
C SER A 228 19.33 18.75 -1.89
N PHE A 229 18.57 17.75 -2.31
CA PHE A 229 18.57 16.41 -1.71
C PHE A 229 18.57 15.32 -2.79
N LEU A 230 18.95 14.10 -2.41
CA LEU A 230 18.89 12.91 -3.25
C LEU A 230 17.57 12.18 -3.00
N VAL A 231 17.00 11.61 -4.07
CA VAL A 231 15.74 10.86 -4.05
C VAL A 231 15.94 9.57 -4.84
N ASP A 232 15.40 8.47 -4.35
CA ASP A 232 15.41 7.19 -5.04
C ASP A 232 14.59 7.27 -6.34
N LYS A 233 15.21 6.88 -7.47
CA LYS A 233 14.62 6.94 -8.80
C LYS A 233 13.34 6.09 -8.87
N GLY A 234 12.26 6.68 -9.38
CA GLY A 234 10.91 6.11 -9.37
C GLY A 234 10.01 6.60 -8.23
N SER A 235 10.57 7.28 -7.20
CA SER A 235 9.79 7.86 -6.10
C SER A 235 8.69 8.83 -6.57
N LYS A 236 7.61 8.94 -5.80
CA LYS A 236 6.51 9.85 -6.10
C LYS A 236 6.79 11.26 -5.60
N TRP A 237 6.47 12.28 -6.39
CA TRP A 237 6.66 13.68 -5.98
C TRP A 237 5.98 14.03 -4.65
N SER A 238 4.83 13.42 -4.35
CA SER A 238 4.14 13.58 -3.06
C SER A 238 4.96 13.13 -1.84
N SER A 239 5.88 12.16 -1.96
CA SER A 239 6.67 11.68 -0.81
C SER A 239 7.79 12.65 -0.41
N ILE A 240 8.12 13.64 -1.25
CA ILE A 240 9.16 14.64 -0.98
C ILE A 240 8.60 16.08 -0.84
N ASN A 241 7.28 16.25 -0.86
CA ASN A 241 6.64 17.58 -0.86
C ASN A 241 6.95 18.39 0.41
N THR A 242 7.28 17.73 1.53
CA THR A 242 7.73 18.35 2.78
C THR A 242 9.16 18.92 2.72
N SER A 243 9.94 18.53 1.71
CA SER A 243 11.33 18.97 1.50
C SER A 243 11.46 20.16 0.55
N ILE A 244 10.34 20.71 0.08
CA ILE A 244 10.34 21.90 -0.80
C ILE A 244 10.60 23.15 0.06
N PRO A 245 11.66 23.92 -0.21
CA PRO A 245 12.05 25.03 0.65
C PRO A 245 11.09 26.22 0.55
N ILE A 246 10.89 26.91 1.68
CA ILE A 246 9.99 28.07 1.76
C ILE A 246 10.64 29.28 1.09
N VAL A 247 9.95 29.82 0.10
CA VAL A 247 10.37 30.96 -0.71
C VAL A 247 9.92 32.27 -0.09
N ASN A 248 10.83 33.23 0.07
CA ASN A 248 10.54 34.57 0.58
C ASN A 248 11.00 35.63 -0.42
N ALA A 249 10.11 36.56 -0.79
CA ALA A 249 10.43 37.63 -1.73
C ALA A 249 11.12 38.80 -1.02
N ASN A 250 12.10 39.42 -1.69
CA ASN A 250 12.72 40.65 -1.21
C ASN A 250 11.73 41.83 -1.35
N SER A 251 11.95 42.90 -0.59
CA SER A 251 11.10 44.09 -0.64
C SER A 251 10.97 44.63 -2.07
N GLY A 252 9.74 44.89 -2.52
CA GLY A 252 9.44 45.30 -3.89
C GLY A 252 9.41 44.16 -4.92
N TYR A 253 9.39 42.89 -4.49
CA TYR A 253 9.20 41.71 -5.35
C TYR A 253 8.08 40.82 -4.79
N ARG A 254 7.53 39.95 -5.64
CA ARG A 254 6.66 38.84 -5.21
C ARG A 254 7.05 37.54 -5.91
N PHE A 255 6.84 36.41 -5.24
CA PHE A 255 7.03 35.09 -5.84
C PHE A 255 5.93 34.79 -6.86
N VAL A 256 6.31 34.21 -8.00
CA VAL A 256 5.39 33.87 -9.10
C VAL A 256 5.18 32.37 -9.20
N LYS A 257 6.27 31.61 -9.38
CA LYS A 257 6.26 30.16 -9.54
C LYS A 257 7.66 29.57 -9.45
N TRP A 258 7.75 28.26 -9.31
CA TRP A 258 8.95 27.51 -9.65
C TRP A 258 9.06 27.34 -11.18
N ASN A 259 10.29 27.35 -11.69
CA ASN A 259 10.61 27.04 -13.08
C ASN A 259 11.71 25.94 -13.16
N PRO A 260 11.48 24.77 -13.79
CA PRO A 260 10.19 24.31 -14.33
C PRO A 260 9.10 24.25 -13.25
N SER A 261 7.84 24.08 -13.64
CA SER A 261 6.76 23.97 -12.65
C SER A 261 6.88 22.66 -11.86
N LEU A 262 6.54 22.70 -10.56
CA LEU A 262 6.63 21.51 -9.71
C LEU A 262 5.71 20.39 -10.24
N PRO A 263 6.17 19.12 -10.26
CA PRO A 263 5.33 18.00 -10.66
C PRO A 263 4.08 17.81 -9.78
N SER A 264 3.09 17.10 -10.31
CA SER A 264 1.91 16.69 -9.54
C SER A 264 2.28 15.60 -8.54
N GLY A 265 1.55 15.48 -7.42
CA GLY A 265 1.90 14.54 -6.34
C GLY A 265 2.07 13.07 -6.75
N ASN A 266 1.45 12.60 -7.84
CA ASN A 266 1.57 11.22 -8.32
C ASN A 266 2.61 11.03 -9.45
N SER A 267 3.29 12.10 -9.88
CA SER A 267 4.39 12.05 -10.85
C SER A 267 5.59 11.29 -10.26
N THR A 268 6.26 10.46 -11.06
CA THR A 268 7.48 9.73 -10.66
C THR A 268 8.73 10.54 -10.97
N ILE A 269 9.70 10.54 -10.06
CA ILE A 269 10.97 11.27 -10.17
C ILE A 269 12.02 10.33 -10.76
N ASN A 270 12.41 10.55 -12.01
CA ASN A 270 13.26 9.62 -12.76
C ASN A 270 14.61 10.19 -13.19
N GLU A 271 14.85 11.49 -13.00
CA GLU A 271 16.03 12.23 -13.46
C GLU A 271 16.33 13.41 -12.53
N ASP A 272 17.55 13.94 -12.62
CA ASP A 272 17.97 15.13 -11.87
C ASP A 272 17.18 16.37 -12.32
N ALA A 273 16.69 17.16 -11.35
CA ALA A 273 15.92 18.36 -11.63
C ALA A 273 16.31 19.53 -10.73
N THR A 274 16.44 20.72 -11.32
CA THR A 274 16.66 21.98 -10.57
C THR A 274 15.48 22.92 -10.77
N TYR A 275 14.75 23.19 -9.71
CA TYR A 275 13.63 24.12 -9.68
C TYR A 275 14.11 25.49 -9.21
N THR A 276 13.97 26.52 -10.04
CA THR A 276 14.35 27.90 -9.69
C THR A 276 13.11 28.72 -9.36
N ALA A 277 13.09 29.35 -8.18
CA ALA A 277 12.02 30.24 -7.76
C ALA A 277 12.06 31.53 -8.58
N ILE A 278 11.03 31.78 -9.37
CA ILE A 278 10.90 33.00 -10.17
C ILE A 278 10.13 34.05 -9.37
N PHE A 279 10.75 35.22 -9.25
CA PHE A 279 10.16 36.40 -8.65
C PHE A 279 9.94 37.46 -9.73
N GLU A 280 8.92 38.29 -9.56
CA GLU A 280 8.74 39.49 -10.36
C GLU A 280 8.85 40.73 -9.48
N LYS A 281 9.51 41.77 -10.00
CA LYS A 281 9.56 43.08 -9.35
C LYS A 281 8.16 43.68 -9.40
N ILE A 282 7.64 44.07 -8.24
CA ILE A 282 6.39 44.83 -8.14
C ILE A 282 6.64 46.17 -8.86
N PRO A 283 5.96 46.47 -9.97
CA PRO A 283 6.24 47.68 -10.72
C PRO A 283 5.85 48.91 -9.90
N VAL A 284 6.81 49.81 -9.66
CA VAL A 284 6.49 51.18 -9.25
C VAL A 284 6.11 51.96 -10.51
N GLU A 285 4.89 52.48 -10.50
CA GLU A 285 4.28 53.17 -11.63
C GLU A 285 5.08 54.43 -11.99
N LYS A 286 5.38 54.66 -13.27
CA LYS A 286 6.05 55.89 -13.72
C LYS A 286 5.03 56.96 -14.03
N VAL A 287 5.26 58.16 -13.51
CA VAL A 287 4.33 59.28 -13.57
C VAL A 287 4.90 60.44 -14.39
N VAL A 288 4.15 60.80 -15.43
CA VAL A 288 4.42 61.91 -16.33
C VAL A 288 3.73 63.15 -15.79
N ILE A 289 4.52 64.14 -15.39
CA ILE A 289 4.05 65.41 -14.86
C ILE A 289 4.27 66.49 -15.90
N LYS A 290 3.18 67.13 -16.32
CA LYS A 290 3.20 68.22 -17.29
C LYS A 290 2.93 69.54 -16.58
N PHE A 291 3.55 70.60 -17.07
CA PHE A 291 3.38 71.96 -16.59
C PHE A 291 2.94 72.85 -17.75
N THR A 292 1.81 73.51 -17.59
CA THR A 292 1.21 74.38 -18.62
C THR A 292 0.81 75.73 -18.02
N THR A 293 0.36 76.69 -18.83
CA THR A 293 -0.30 77.91 -18.34
C THR A 293 -1.74 77.98 -18.85
N ASP A 294 -2.52 78.90 -18.30
CA ASP A 294 -3.85 79.28 -18.80
C ASP A 294 -3.81 80.27 -19.99
N GLY A 295 -2.61 80.64 -20.47
CA GLY A 295 -2.41 81.63 -21.52
C GLY A 295 -2.20 83.08 -21.02
N ASN A 296 -2.49 83.37 -19.76
CA ASN A 296 -2.25 84.69 -19.13
C ASN A 296 -0.85 84.81 -18.50
N GLY A 297 0.06 83.91 -18.89
CA GLY A 297 1.47 83.87 -18.51
C GLY A 297 2.21 82.75 -19.25
N TYR A 298 3.51 82.61 -19.01
CA TYR A 298 4.37 81.56 -19.57
C TYR A 298 5.21 80.88 -18.48
N LEU A 299 5.87 79.76 -18.80
CA LEU A 299 6.74 79.02 -17.90
C LEU A 299 8.22 79.16 -18.30
N SER A 300 9.10 79.17 -17.31
CA SER A 300 10.54 79.03 -17.49
C SER A 300 11.02 77.71 -16.85
N GLY A 301 11.60 76.83 -17.66
CA GLY A 301 11.95 75.44 -17.30
C GLY A 301 11.17 74.40 -18.11
N SER A 302 11.43 73.12 -17.85
CA SER A 302 10.80 72.01 -18.58
C SER A 302 9.29 71.94 -18.33
N SER A 303 8.51 71.95 -19.42
CA SER A 303 7.05 71.83 -19.40
C SER A 303 6.54 70.37 -19.25
N GLU A 304 7.44 69.39 -19.23
CA GLU A 304 7.11 67.98 -19.02
C GLU A 304 8.31 67.25 -18.40
N ILE A 305 8.05 66.41 -17.39
CA ILE A 305 9.01 65.52 -16.74
C ILE A 305 8.37 64.14 -16.51
N THR A 306 9.17 63.09 -16.50
CA THR A 306 8.71 61.73 -16.14
C THR A 306 9.55 61.21 -14.98
N VAL A 307 8.89 60.80 -13.89
CA VAL A 307 9.53 60.35 -12.64
C VAL A 307 8.83 59.09 -12.11
N ASP A 308 9.39 58.39 -11.14
CA ASP A 308 8.72 57.23 -10.52
C ASP A 308 7.70 57.73 -9.47
N ALA A 309 6.55 57.05 -9.31
CA ALA A 309 5.54 57.40 -8.31
C ALA A 309 6.15 57.42 -6.89
N GLY A 310 5.86 58.47 -6.12
CA GLY A 310 6.49 58.76 -4.83
C GLY A 310 7.70 59.71 -4.91
N THR A 311 8.15 60.10 -6.11
CA THR A 311 9.27 61.04 -6.29
C THR A 311 8.92 62.44 -5.78
N SER A 312 9.81 63.05 -5.01
CA SER A 312 9.63 64.41 -4.47
C SER A 312 9.54 65.47 -5.58
N SER A 313 8.57 66.38 -5.45
CA SER A 313 8.36 67.49 -6.39
C SER A 313 9.34 68.65 -6.20
N ASN A 314 10.02 68.72 -5.06
CA ASN A 314 10.94 69.81 -4.76
C ASN A 314 12.10 69.87 -5.77
N GLY A 315 12.42 71.08 -6.24
CA GLY A 315 13.44 71.33 -7.26
C GLY A 315 13.09 70.86 -8.69
N ARG A 316 11.86 70.38 -8.95
CA ARG A 316 11.43 69.85 -10.26
C ARG A 316 10.24 70.57 -10.88
N ILE A 317 9.81 71.69 -10.29
CA ILE A 317 8.68 72.51 -10.75
C ILE A 317 9.23 73.71 -11.54
N PRO A 318 8.81 73.95 -12.79
CA PRO A 318 9.21 75.14 -13.56
C PRO A 318 8.62 76.42 -12.95
N THR A 319 9.19 77.59 -13.28
CA THR A 319 8.77 78.86 -12.68
C THR A 319 7.73 79.59 -13.55
N PRO A 320 6.53 79.95 -13.03
CA PRO A 320 5.55 80.78 -13.73
C PRO A 320 5.97 82.25 -13.86
N LYS A 321 5.63 82.89 -14.98
CA LYS A 321 5.77 84.34 -15.23
C LYS A 321 4.48 84.89 -15.83
N ALA A 322 3.94 85.96 -15.23
CA ALA A 322 2.63 86.52 -15.60
C ALA A 322 2.72 87.49 -16.78
N ASN A 323 1.65 87.55 -17.59
CA ASN A 323 1.45 88.59 -18.60
C ASN A 323 0.80 89.84 -17.95
N SER A 324 0.95 91.00 -18.59
CA SER A 324 0.49 92.28 -18.03
C SER A 324 -1.01 92.30 -17.72
N GLY A 325 -1.38 92.86 -16.57
CA GLY A 325 -2.77 92.92 -16.06
C GLY A 325 -3.24 91.69 -15.27
N TYR A 326 -2.41 90.65 -15.17
CA TYR A 326 -2.65 89.44 -14.40
C TYR A 326 -1.50 89.20 -13.42
N GLU A 327 -1.74 88.44 -12.35
CA GLU A 327 -0.70 87.98 -11.43
C GLU A 327 -0.82 86.47 -11.22
N PHE A 328 0.30 85.80 -10.95
CA PHE A 328 0.28 84.36 -10.68
C PHE A 328 -0.53 84.11 -9.40
N ASP A 329 -1.59 83.32 -9.53
CA ASP A 329 -2.45 82.99 -8.40
C ASP A 329 -1.95 81.70 -7.74
N ARG A 330 -1.89 80.62 -8.51
CA ARG A 330 -1.48 79.29 -8.04
C ARG A 330 -1.29 78.31 -9.20
N TRP A 331 -0.70 77.17 -8.88
CA TRP A 331 -0.87 75.97 -9.70
C TRP A 331 -2.25 75.37 -9.45
N SER A 332 -2.90 74.89 -10.52
CA SER A 332 -4.14 74.14 -10.47
C SER A 332 -3.99 72.82 -11.24
N PRO A 333 -4.14 71.65 -10.58
CA PRO A 333 -4.26 71.47 -9.14
C PRO A 333 -3.03 72.01 -8.36
N GLU A 334 -3.11 72.10 -7.04
CA GLU A 334 -1.92 72.44 -6.24
C GLU A 334 -0.89 71.30 -6.32
N ILE A 335 0.39 71.64 -6.39
CA ILE A 335 1.45 70.65 -6.59
C ILE A 335 1.73 69.93 -5.26
N PRO A 336 1.54 68.59 -5.17
CA PRO A 336 1.80 67.82 -3.97
C PRO A 336 3.31 67.72 -3.71
N SER A 337 3.70 67.41 -2.46
CA SER A 337 5.11 67.23 -2.07
C SER A 337 5.79 66.02 -2.73
N LYS A 338 5.01 65.07 -3.27
CA LYS A 338 5.46 63.91 -4.05
C LYS A 338 4.51 63.66 -5.21
N PHE A 339 5.06 63.34 -6.38
CA PHE A 339 4.30 62.98 -7.57
C PHE A 339 3.94 61.49 -7.51
N ASN A 340 2.65 61.17 -7.42
CA ASN A 340 2.16 59.80 -7.24
C ASN A 340 1.32 59.27 -8.42
N TYR A 341 0.90 60.14 -9.35
CA TYR A 341 0.13 59.81 -10.55
C TYR A 341 0.44 60.84 -11.65
N ASN A 342 0.16 60.50 -12.92
CA ASN A 342 0.26 61.44 -14.05
C ASN A 342 -0.64 62.65 -13.78
N GLU A 343 -0.09 63.87 -13.87
CA GLU A 343 -0.89 65.08 -13.66
C GLU A 343 -0.36 66.25 -14.48
N THR A 344 -1.27 67.12 -14.94
CA THR A 344 -0.91 68.37 -15.61
C THR A 344 -1.21 69.56 -14.71
N TYR A 345 -0.19 70.04 -14.01
CA TYR A 345 -0.31 71.24 -13.20
C TYR A 345 -0.30 72.46 -14.13
N LYS A 346 -1.36 73.26 -14.07
CA LYS A 346 -1.47 74.48 -14.86
C LYS A 346 -1.22 75.70 -13.97
N ALA A 347 -0.29 76.56 -14.36
CA ALA A 347 -0.12 77.85 -13.73
C ALA A 347 -1.31 78.74 -14.11
N ILE A 348 -2.12 79.08 -13.12
CA ILE A 348 -3.28 79.95 -13.25
C ILE A 348 -2.88 81.36 -12.82
N PHE A 349 -3.24 82.34 -13.64
CA PHE A 349 -2.95 83.74 -13.40
C PHE A 349 -4.28 84.50 -13.30
N LYS A 350 -4.53 85.13 -12.15
CA LYS A 350 -5.80 85.84 -11.93
C LYS A 350 -5.77 87.24 -12.51
N LYS A 351 -6.88 87.62 -13.14
CA LYS A 351 -7.22 89.02 -13.39
C LYS A 351 -7.72 89.61 -12.07
N LYS A 352 -7.44 90.88 -11.79
CA LYS A 352 -7.85 91.53 -10.54
C LYS A 352 -9.36 91.88 -10.55
N ALA A 353 -10.20 90.93 -10.07
CA ALA A 353 -11.64 91.03 -9.67
C ALA A 353 -12.69 91.41 -10.77
N ASP A 354 -13.98 90.98 -10.80
CA ASP A 354 -14.86 90.17 -9.90
C ASP A 354 -16.02 89.46 -10.69
N THR A 355 -16.65 88.38 -10.18
CA THR A 355 -18.05 87.84 -10.42
C THR A 355 -18.23 86.35 -10.00
N THR A 356 -19.16 86.00 -9.08
CA THR A 356 -19.50 84.58 -8.75
C THR A 356 -20.94 84.31 -8.22
N LYS A 357 -21.77 83.44 -8.87
CA LYS A 357 -22.98 82.84 -8.20
C LYS A 357 -23.65 81.56 -8.80
N TYR A 358 -23.50 81.19 -10.08
CA TYR A 358 -24.19 80.02 -10.69
C TYR A 358 -23.24 79.15 -11.55
N VAL A 359 -23.63 77.90 -11.84
CA VAL A 359 -22.83 76.93 -12.65
C VAL A 359 -23.65 76.13 -13.68
N ASN A 360 -23.05 75.74 -14.80
CA ASN A 360 -23.69 75.03 -15.92
C ASN A 360 -23.07 73.62 -16.10
N ILE A 361 -23.89 72.58 -16.23
CA ILE A 361 -23.45 71.17 -16.29
C ILE A 361 -23.93 70.50 -17.58
N ASP A 362 -22.99 69.96 -18.37
CA ASP A 362 -23.24 69.31 -19.66
C ASP A 362 -22.76 67.85 -19.70
N PHE A 363 -23.32 67.05 -20.61
CA PHE A 363 -23.00 65.65 -20.86
C PHE A 363 -22.84 65.38 -22.36
N LYS A 364 -21.74 64.74 -22.76
CA LYS A 364 -21.43 64.44 -24.18
C LYS A 364 -20.84 63.04 -24.33
N THR A 365 -20.66 62.56 -25.55
CA THR A 365 -20.00 61.29 -25.87
C THR A 365 -18.75 61.56 -26.69
N ASP A 366 -17.81 60.60 -26.74
CA ASP A 366 -16.89 60.49 -27.87
C ASP A 366 -17.60 59.94 -29.13
N ARG A 367 -16.86 59.69 -30.22
CA ARG A 367 -17.42 59.22 -31.49
C ARG A 367 -17.76 57.72 -31.53
N ASN A 368 -17.48 57.00 -30.45
CA ASN A 368 -17.53 55.53 -30.34
C ASN A 368 -18.74 55.03 -29.52
N GLY A 369 -19.64 55.93 -29.15
CA GLY A 369 -20.96 55.63 -28.58
C GLY A 369 -21.92 56.81 -28.71
N TYR A 370 -23.05 56.74 -28.01
CA TYR A 370 -24.01 57.84 -27.86
C TYR A 370 -24.65 57.86 -26.47
N LEU A 371 -25.39 58.93 -26.17
CA LEU A 371 -26.10 59.14 -24.92
C LEU A 371 -27.61 59.11 -25.12
N ASP A 372 -28.33 58.53 -24.17
CA ASP A 372 -29.78 58.49 -24.12
C ASP A 372 -30.29 59.25 -22.87
N GLY A 373 -31.13 60.29 -23.07
CA GLY A 373 -31.61 61.21 -22.02
C GLY A 373 -31.09 62.66 -22.12
N THR A 374 -31.43 63.49 -21.13
CA THR A 374 -31.11 64.93 -21.08
C THR A 374 -29.62 65.20 -20.81
N THR A 375 -29.03 66.15 -21.52
CA THR A 375 -27.57 66.36 -21.57
C THR A 375 -27.05 67.73 -21.15
N SER A 376 -27.90 68.69 -20.75
CA SER A 376 -27.46 70.04 -20.33
C SER A 376 -28.36 70.61 -19.23
N PHE A 377 -27.76 71.22 -18.20
CA PHE A 377 -28.42 71.71 -17.00
C PHE A 377 -27.76 73.01 -16.51
N LYS A 378 -28.51 73.87 -15.81
CA LYS A 378 -27.99 75.04 -15.09
C LYS A 378 -28.42 74.93 -13.63
N VAL A 379 -27.46 74.97 -12.71
CA VAL A 379 -27.68 74.67 -11.29
C VAL A 379 -26.99 75.70 -10.40
N GLU A 380 -27.48 75.85 -9.18
CA GLU A 380 -26.78 76.66 -8.17
C GLU A 380 -25.52 75.95 -7.69
N LYS A 381 -24.50 76.74 -7.39
CA LYS A 381 -23.22 76.23 -6.90
C LYS A 381 -23.46 75.42 -5.61
N ASP A 382 -22.90 74.22 -5.56
CA ASP A 382 -22.96 73.22 -4.49
C ASP A 382 -24.25 72.36 -4.43
N SER A 383 -25.14 72.42 -5.43
CA SER A 383 -26.27 71.48 -5.63
C SER A 383 -25.82 70.02 -5.75
N ARG A 384 -26.58 69.00 -5.28
CA ARG A 384 -26.15 67.59 -5.40
C ARG A 384 -26.44 67.00 -6.79
N SER A 385 -25.63 66.03 -7.22
CA SER A 385 -25.81 65.37 -8.52
C SER A 385 -26.87 64.28 -8.53
N SER A 386 -27.25 63.76 -7.35
CA SER A 386 -28.44 62.92 -7.16
C SER A 386 -29.74 63.63 -7.56
N ASP A 387 -29.73 64.96 -7.57
CA ASP A 387 -30.93 65.78 -7.68
C ASP A 387 -31.27 66.06 -9.17
N ILE A 388 -30.44 65.59 -10.11
CA ILE A 388 -30.71 65.58 -11.56
C ILE A 388 -30.60 64.15 -12.13
N LYS A 389 -31.43 63.83 -13.12
CA LYS A 389 -31.40 62.51 -13.77
C LYS A 389 -30.38 62.49 -14.91
N LEU A 390 -29.33 61.69 -14.74
CA LEU A 390 -28.20 61.58 -15.66
C LEU A 390 -28.56 60.78 -16.94
N PRO A 391 -27.96 61.11 -18.11
CA PRO A 391 -28.14 60.34 -19.33
C PRO A 391 -27.39 58.99 -19.30
N THR A 392 -27.77 58.04 -20.15
CA THR A 392 -27.20 56.68 -20.19
C THR A 392 -26.29 56.47 -21.41
N PRO A 393 -25.01 56.04 -21.23
CA PRO A 393 -24.11 55.72 -22.34
C PRO A 393 -24.44 54.41 -23.06
N LYS A 394 -24.35 54.38 -24.39
CA LYS A 394 -24.48 53.19 -25.24
C LYS A 394 -23.32 53.13 -26.24
N ALA A 395 -22.64 51.99 -26.30
CA ALA A 395 -21.43 51.80 -27.12
C ALA A 395 -21.76 51.42 -28.57
N TYR A 396 -20.96 51.88 -29.54
CA TYR A 396 -20.99 51.36 -30.90
C TYR A 396 -20.16 50.08 -31.06
N SER A 397 -20.60 49.20 -31.97
CA SER A 397 -20.10 47.83 -32.11
C SER A 397 -18.58 47.74 -32.33
N GLY A 398 -17.87 47.07 -31.42
CA GLY A 398 -16.41 46.99 -31.42
C GLY A 398 -15.72 47.96 -30.48
N TYR A 399 -16.49 48.76 -29.75
CA TYR A 399 -16.05 49.51 -28.58
C TYR A 399 -16.92 49.14 -27.35
N VAL A 400 -16.41 49.36 -26.14
CA VAL A 400 -17.16 49.19 -24.88
C VAL A 400 -17.10 50.47 -24.04
N PHE A 401 -18.15 50.77 -23.28
CA PHE A 401 -18.17 51.93 -22.39
C PHE A 401 -17.20 51.71 -21.24
N ASP A 402 -16.26 52.62 -21.08
CA ASP A 402 -15.27 52.59 -20.00
C ASP A 402 -15.75 53.45 -18.82
N ARG A 403 -15.93 54.76 -19.04
CA ARG A 403 -16.36 55.71 -18.00
C ARG A 403 -16.86 57.05 -18.52
N TRP A 404 -17.49 57.79 -17.62
CA TRP A 404 -17.62 59.24 -17.72
C TRP A 404 -16.30 59.92 -17.36
N SER A 405 -15.89 60.92 -18.14
CA SER A 405 -14.66 61.68 -17.98
C SER A 405 -14.92 63.20 -18.13
N PRO A 406 -14.78 64.01 -17.05
CA PRO A 406 -14.52 63.58 -15.68
C PRO A 406 -15.61 62.65 -15.11
N SER A 407 -15.32 61.99 -14.00
CA SER A 407 -16.35 61.26 -13.23
C SER A 407 -17.33 62.27 -12.62
N ILE A 408 -18.60 61.89 -12.56
CA ILE A 408 -19.66 62.80 -12.12
C ILE A 408 -19.57 62.95 -10.59
N PRO A 409 -19.32 64.16 -10.06
CA PRO A 409 -19.15 64.40 -8.63
C PRO A 409 -20.48 64.29 -7.89
N THR A 410 -20.46 64.23 -6.56
CA THR A 410 -21.68 64.19 -5.73
C THR A 410 -22.37 65.56 -5.56
N ARG A 411 -21.67 66.66 -5.86
CA ARG A 411 -22.20 68.04 -5.93
C ARG A 411 -21.56 68.82 -7.08
N PHE A 412 -22.29 69.80 -7.62
CA PHE A 412 -21.90 70.63 -8.75
C PHE A 412 -21.47 72.02 -8.28
N ASN A 413 -20.16 72.21 -8.17
CA ASN A 413 -19.56 73.39 -7.51
C ASN A 413 -18.91 74.35 -8.54
N SER A 414 -18.84 73.94 -9.80
CA SER A 414 -18.28 74.65 -10.96
C SER A 414 -19.00 74.18 -12.23
N SER A 415 -18.98 74.99 -13.29
CA SER A 415 -19.53 74.59 -14.59
C SER A 415 -18.64 73.52 -15.23
N GLU A 416 -19.20 72.44 -15.79
CA GLU A 416 -18.41 71.30 -16.27
C GLU A 416 -19.11 70.49 -17.38
N THR A 417 -18.35 69.83 -18.26
CA THR A 417 -18.87 68.91 -19.29
C THR A 417 -18.32 67.48 -19.10
N TYR A 418 -19.18 66.53 -18.76
CA TYR A 418 -18.83 65.12 -18.56
C TYR A 418 -18.96 64.31 -19.86
N LYS A 419 -17.90 63.60 -20.29
CA LYS A 419 -17.86 62.84 -21.56
C LYS A 419 -17.84 61.33 -21.36
N ALA A 420 -18.74 60.61 -22.03
CA ALA A 420 -18.69 59.15 -22.10
C ALA A 420 -17.60 58.67 -23.07
N ILE A 421 -16.72 57.76 -22.61
CA ILE A 421 -15.54 57.27 -23.34
C ILE A 421 -15.65 55.77 -23.66
N PHE A 422 -15.25 55.36 -24.87
CA PHE A 422 -15.33 53.97 -25.32
C PHE A 422 -14.08 53.51 -26.13
N ILE A 423 -13.61 52.27 -25.94
CA ILE A 423 -12.29 51.76 -26.46
C ILE A 423 -12.36 50.46 -27.30
N ARG A 424 -11.42 50.27 -28.26
CA ARG A 424 -11.31 49.19 -29.28
C ARG A 424 -10.19 48.17 -28.96
N ALA A 425 -10.22 46.97 -29.55
CA ALA A 425 -9.20 45.90 -29.36
C ALA A 425 -8.66 45.30 -30.71
N ASP A 426 -7.61 44.43 -30.70
CA ASP A 426 -6.55 44.26 -31.75
C ASP A 426 -6.44 42.96 -32.64
N LYS A 427 -5.79 41.82 -32.28
CA LYS A 427 -5.64 40.59 -33.14
C LYS A 427 -5.71 39.20 -32.41
N SER A 428 -6.53 38.22 -32.88
CA SER A 428 -6.60 36.86 -32.27
C SER A 428 -7.12 35.70 -33.15
N THR A 429 -7.19 34.48 -32.58
CA THR A 429 -7.74 33.26 -33.21
C THR A 429 -8.95 32.71 -32.47
N VAL A 430 -9.81 32.01 -33.22
CA VAL A 430 -10.98 31.27 -32.70
C VAL A 430 -10.85 29.82 -33.12
N THR A 431 -10.71 28.93 -32.14
CA THR A 431 -10.70 27.48 -32.34
C THR A 431 -12.12 26.95 -32.15
N ILE A 432 -12.67 26.36 -33.20
CA ILE A 432 -14.01 25.78 -33.23
C ILE A 432 -13.88 24.26 -33.06
N LYS A 433 -14.35 23.76 -31.91
CA LYS A 433 -14.43 22.34 -31.57
C LYS A 433 -15.87 21.82 -31.73
N TYR A 434 -16.00 20.57 -32.14
CA TYR A 434 -17.28 19.87 -32.27
C TYR A 434 -17.20 18.61 -31.41
N VAL A 435 -17.92 18.60 -30.29
CA VAL A 435 -17.81 17.54 -29.27
C VAL A 435 -19.17 17.06 -28.79
N ASP A 436 -19.24 15.87 -28.20
CA ASP A 436 -20.43 15.41 -27.49
C ASP A 436 -20.46 15.85 -26.01
N ARG A 437 -21.46 15.39 -25.26
CA ARG A 437 -21.60 15.63 -23.80
C ARG A 437 -20.47 15.07 -22.92
N TYR A 438 -19.49 14.38 -23.49
CA TYR A 438 -18.33 13.79 -22.83
C TYR A 438 -16.99 14.34 -23.36
N ASP A 439 -17.03 15.47 -24.07
CA ASP A 439 -15.88 16.16 -24.69
C ASP A 439 -15.14 15.32 -25.77
N ARG A 440 -15.77 14.28 -26.32
CA ARG A 440 -15.21 13.46 -27.42
C ARG A 440 -15.38 14.17 -28.76
N ARG A 441 -14.35 14.17 -29.63
CA ARG A 441 -14.39 14.91 -30.90
C ARG A 441 -15.24 14.19 -31.95
N VAL A 442 -16.34 14.83 -32.35
CA VAL A 442 -17.31 14.29 -33.33
C VAL A 442 -17.18 14.88 -34.75
N ALA A 443 -16.41 15.97 -34.92
CA ALA A 443 -16.00 16.49 -36.22
C ALA A 443 -14.64 17.20 -36.14
N GLY A 444 -13.94 17.37 -37.27
CA GLY A 444 -12.61 17.98 -37.30
C GLY A 444 -12.62 19.45 -36.86
N THR A 445 -11.67 19.83 -35.99
CA THR A 445 -11.49 21.19 -35.47
C THR A 445 -11.21 22.20 -36.59
N VAL A 446 -11.80 23.39 -36.51
CA VAL A 446 -11.55 24.50 -37.46
C VAL A 446 -10.96 25.68 -36.70
N VAL A 447 -9.85 26.25 -37.18
CA VAL A 447 -9.26 27.48 -36.62
C VAL A 447 -9.54 28.64 -37.58
N LEU A 448 -10.08 29.73 -37.05
CA LEU A 448 -10.26 31.00 -37.74
C LEU A 448 -9.29 32.04 -37.16
N GLU A 449 -8.82 32.97 -37.99
CA GLU A 449 -7.94 34.06 -37.56
C GLU A 449 -8.45 35.41 -38.04
N GLY A 450 -8.43 36.45 -37.19
CA GLY A 450 -8.89 37.79 -37.56
C GLY A 450 -8.47 38.87 -36.55
N ARG A 451 -8.75 40.13 -36.83
CA ARG A 451 -8.50 41.22 -35.86
C ARG A 451 -9.51 41.12 -34.73
N VAL A 452 -9.12 41.30 -33.47
CA VAL A 452 -10.12 41.43 -32.41
C VAL A 452 -11.04 42.62 -32.70
N GLY A 453 -12.33 42.45 -32.44
CA GLY A 453 -13.38 43.34 -32.94
C GLY A 453 -13.89 43.03 -34.36
N GLU A 454 -13.13 42.38 -35.25
CA GLU A 454 -13.66 41.75 -36.47
C GLU A 454 -14.56 40.58 -36.07
N SER A 455 -15.62 40.36 -36.84
CA SER A 455 -16.60 39.32 -36.56
C SER A 455 -16.21 38.01 -37.23
N TYR A 456 -16.06 36.96 -36.45
CA TYR A 456 -16.03 35.60 -36.98
C TYR A 456 -17.45 35.02 -36.97
N LYS A 457 -17.68 34.03 -37.84
CA LYS A 457 -18.85 33.15 -37.76
C LYS A 457 -18.34 31.73 -37.61
N ALA A 458 -18.55 31.15 -36.44
CA ALA A 458 -18.35 29.74 -36.22
C ALA A 458 -19.64 29.03 -36.66
N TYR A 459 -19.52 28.14 -37.64
CA TYR A 459 -20.67 27.40 -38.16
C TYR A 459 -20.75 26.06 -37.46
N SER A 460 -21.94 25.67 -36.99
CA SER A 460 -22.15 24.30 -36.52
C SER A 460 -22.09 23.37 -37.72
N LYS A 461 -21.31 22.30 -37.64
CA LYS A 461 -21.32 21.25 -38.67
C LYS A 461 -22.59 20.40 -38.54
N GLU A 462 -23.09 19.93 -39.66
CA GLU A 462 -23.97 18.77 -39.69
C GLU A 462 -23.11 17.52 -39.45
N VAL A 463 -23.37 16.81 -38.36
CA VAL A 463 -22.63 15.64 -37.87
C VAL A 463 -23.57 14.44 -37.85
N ASP A 464 -23.21 13.38 -38.58
CA ASP A 464 -24.05 12.20 -38.79
C ASP A 464 -24.52 11.58 -37.45
N GLY A 465 -25.84 11.44 -37.28
CA GLY A 465 -26.45 10.84 -36.07
C GLY A 465 -26.52 11.75 -34.83
N TYR A 466 -26.06 13.00 -34.92
CA TYR A 466 -26.07 13.97 -33.83
C TYR A 466 -26.90 15.22 -34.17
N LYS A 467 -27.69 15.70 -33.22
CA LYS A 467 -28.26 17.07 -33.25
C LYS A 467 -27.38 18.01 -32.45
N LEU A 468 -27.30 19.27 -32.87
CA LEU A 468 -26.81 20.30 -31.96
C LEU A 468 -27.72 20.32 -30.73
N ARG A 469 -27.16 20.48 -29.52
CA ARG A 469 -27.96 20.43 -28.29
C ARG A 469 -28.80 21.71 -28.14
N ASP A 470 -30.12 21.57 -28.26
CA ASP A 470 -31.05 22.67 -27.98
C ASP A 470 -30.93 23.15 -26.52
N GLY A 471 -30.96 24.47 -26.32
CA GLY A 471 -30.92 25.11 -25.00
C GLY A 471 -29.75 26.08 -24.75
N TYR A 472 -28.71 26.09 -25.60
CA TYR A 472 -27.62 27.08 -25.57
C TYR A 472 -27.46 27.75 -26.94
N TRP A 473 -28.39 28.66 -27.25
CA TRP A 473 -28.52 29.50 -28.46
C TRP A 473 -28.57 28.75 -29.82
N PRO A 474 -29.59 29.03 -30.67
CA PRO A 474 -29.80 28.27 -31.90
C PRO A 474 -28.89 28.74 -33.05
N GLY A 475 -28.10 27.81 -33.59
CA GLY A 475 -27.36 27.98 -34.83
C GLY A 475 -26.03 28.73 -34.71
N ASN A 476 -25.41 28.95 -35.87
CA ASN A 476 -24.05 29.43 -36.08
C ASN A 476 -23.64 30.59 -35.14
N VAL A 477 -22.68 30.34 -34.26
CA VAL A 477 -22.17 31.31 -33.27
C VAL A 477 -21.32 32.36 -33.98
N SER A 478 -21.90 33.54 -34.23
CA SER A 478 -21.13 34.74 -34.56
C SER A 478 -20.60 35.38 -33.28
N GLY A 479 -19.29 35.60 -33.22
CA GLY A 479 -18.65 36.40 -32.19
C GLY A 479 -17.72 37.43 -32.80
N LYS A 480 -17.15 38.29 -31.97
CA LYS A 480 -15.97 39.06 -32.36
C LYS A 480 -14.76 38.32 -31.83
N PHE A 481 -13.69 38.27 -32.62
CA PHE A 481 -12.37 37.92 -32.10
C PHE A 481 -12.11 38.80 -30.85
N THR A 482 -11.51 38.27 -29.78
CA THR A 482 -11.15 38.98 -28.52
C THR A 482 -9.65 38.97 -28.26
N ASP A 483 -9.12 39.78 -27.35
CA ASP A 483 -7.69 39.84 -26.97
C ASP A 483 -7.10 38.49 -26.49
N LYS A 484 -7.96 37.51 -26.20
CA LYS A 484 -7.64 36.12 -25.86
C LYS A 484 -8.18 35.18 -26.93
N ASN A 485 -7.47 34.07 -27.16
CA ASN A 485 -7.92 32.99 -28.05
C ASN A 485 -9.27 32.42 -27.58
N ILE A 486 -10.26 32.38 -28.47
CA ILE A 486 -11.61 31.92 -28.15
C ILE A 486 -11.74 30.44 -28.51
N ASN A 487 -12.27 29.62 -27.59
CA ASN A 487 -12.73 28.27 -27.91
C ASN A 487 -14.25 28.29 -28.10
N VAL A 488 -14.73 28.18 -29.34
CA VAL A 488 -16.15 27.92 -29.60
C VAL A 488 -16.36 26.41 -29.61
N THR A 489 -17.16 25.91 -28.70
CA THR A 489 -17.44 24.47 -28.60
C THR A 489 -18.89 24.22 -28.94
N PHE A 490 -19.15 23.62 -30.10
CA PHE A 490 -20.49 23.10 -30.43
C PHE A 490 -20.67 21.76 -29.74
N THR A 491 -21.52 21.73 -28.71
CA THR A 491 -21.88 20.50 -27.99
C THR A 491 -23.07 19.82 -28.66
N TYR A 492 -22.84 18.61 -29.13
CA TYR A 492 -23.85 17.79 -29.78
C TYR A 492 -24.50 16.82 -28.79
N THR A 493 -25.80 16.60 -28.97
CA THR A 493 -26.52 15.48 -28.36
C THR A 493 -26.84 14.49 -29.48
N GLN A 494 -26.80 13.20 -29.20
CA GLN A 494 -27.35 12.21 -30.14
C GLN A 494 -28.79 12.62 -30.51
N THR A 495 -29.20 12.52 -31.79
CA THR A 495 -30.62 12.73 -32.14
C THR A 495 -31.49 11.73 -31.38
N ASP A 496 -32.78 11.98 -31.19
CA ASP A 496 -33.66 10.91 -30.69
C ASP A 496 -33.83 9.86 -31.80
N ILE A 497 -33.88 8.59 -31.43
CA ILE A 497 -33.95 7.49 -32.39
C ILE A 497 -35.42 7.38 -32.88
N PRO A 498 -35.71 7.53 -34.19
CA PRO A 498 -37.07 7.42 -34.69
C PRO A 498 -37.69 6.04 -34.38
N TYR A 499 -39.00 6.00 -34.18
CA TYR A 499 -39.73 4.74 -33.96
C TYR A 499 -39.46 3.75 -35.13
N GLY A 500 -39.19 2.49 -34.79
CA GLY A 500 -38.77 1.47 -35.77
C GLY A 500 -37.29 1.53 -36.22
N LYS A 501 -36.51 2.51 -35.76
CA LYS A 501 -35.06 2.59 -36.03
C LYS A 501 -34.21 2.29 -34.80
N THR A 502 -32.92 2.10 -35.02
CA THR A 502 -31.89 1.85 -34.02
C THR A 502 -30.54 2.40 -34.50
N ARG A 503 -29.48 2.24 -33.70
CA ARG A 503 -28.16 2.80 -33.98
C ARG A 503 -27.01 1.81 -33.86
N VAL A 504 -26.00 2.07 -34.67
CA VAL A 504 -24.67 1.46 -34.58
C VAL A 504 -23.65 2.59 -34.43
N ALA A 505 -22.92 2.59 -33.33
CA ALA A 505 -21.83 3.53 -33.07
C ALA A 505 -20.47 2.82 -33.20
N PHE A 506 -19.53 3.44 -33.88
CA PHE A 506 -18.14 3.01 -33.97
C PHE A 506 -17.25 4.06 -33.31
N VAL A 507 -16.40 3.66 -32.37
CA VAL A 507 -15.56 4.56 -31.55
C VAL A 507 -14.08 4.20 -31.73
N ALA A 508 -13.24 5.20 -32.03
CA ALA A 508 -11.91 5.01 -32.59
C ALA A 508 -10.84 4.57 -31.56
N GLY A 509 -11.11 4.71 -30.26
CA GLY A 509 -10.14 4.38 -29.21
C GLY A 509 -8.96 5.37 -29.12
N ASN A 510 -8.01 5.13 -28.22
CA ASN A 510 -6.94 6.09 -27.92
C ASN A 510 -5.80 6.11 -28.95
N ASN A 511 -5.79 5.16 -29.90
CA ASN A 511 -4.69 4.92 -30.84
C ASN A 511 -5.15 4.86 -32.31
N GLY A 512 -6.26 5.51 -32.65
CA GLY A 512 -6.70 5.66 -34.03
C GLY A 512 -7.83 6.68 -34.21
N GLU A 513 -8.14 6.96 -35.48
CA GLU A 513 -9.16 7.93 -35.91
C GLU A 513 -9.94 7.39 -37.12
N PHE A 514 -11.21 7.75 -37.28
CA PHE A 514 -11.96 7.47 -38.52
C PHE A 514 -11.94 8.67 -39.47
N LYS A 515 -12.25 8.46 -40.75
CA LYS A 515 -12.74 9.53 -41.63
C LYS A 515 -14.25 9.44 -41.79
N ASN A 516 -14.96 10.54 -41.55
CA ASN A 516 -16.40 10.63 -41.80
C ASN A 516 -16.71 10.72 -43.30
N HIS A 517 -18.01 10.71 -43.66
CA HIS A 517 -18.47 10.80 -45.06
C HIS A 517 -18.03 12.06 -45.81
N LYS A 518 -17.60 13.11 -45.08
CA LYS A 518 -17.11 14.39 -45.60
C LYS A 518 -15.56 14.45 -45.63
N GLY A 519 -14.89 13.35 -45.30
CA GLY A 519 -13.43 13.20 -45.35
C GLY A 519 -12.67 13.68 -44.10
N GLU A 520 -13.37 14.15 -43.07
CA GLU A 520 -12.77 14.72 -41.86
C GLU A 520 -12.45 13.65 -40.82
N TYR A 521 -11.35 13.83 -40.07
CA TYR A 521 -10.99 12.91 -38.98
C TYR A 521 -11.88 13.09 -37.74
N VAL A 522 -12.42 11.97 -37.22
CA VAL A 522 -13.38 11.92 -36.11
C VAL A 522 -13.13 10.72 -35.18
N ASP A 523 -13.49 10.86 -33.90
CA ASP A 523 -13.30 9.79 -32.89
C ASP A 523 -14.50 8.83 -32.84
N VAL A 524 -15.65 9.25 -33.38
CA VAL A 524 -16.91 8.50 -33.38
C VAL A 524 -17.62 8.64 -34.72
N ILE A 525 -18.06 7.52 -35.29
CA ILE A 525 -19.02 7.46 -36.40
C ILE A 525 -20.31 6.83 -35.88
N LEU A 526 -21.46 7.37 -36.30
CA LEU A 526 -22.76 6.96 -35.79
C LEU A 526 -23.78 6.81 -36.94
N GLU A 527 -24.20 5.58 -37.20
CA GLU A 527 -25.21 5.29 -38.21
C GLU A 527 -26.57 5.02 -37.55
N THR A 528 -27.64 5.56 -38.14
CA THR A 528 -29.04 5.29 -37.73
C THR A 528 -29.72 4.46 -38.80
N ILE A 529 -30.16 3.27 -38.42
CA ILE A 529 -30.60 2.20 -39.31
C ILE A 529 -32.00 1.71 -38.94
N ASN A 530 -32.66 0.98 -39.83
CA ASN A 530 -33.92 0.32 -39.48
C ASN A 530 -33.65 -0.82 -38.48
N LYS A 531 -34.55 -1.04 -37.52
CA LYS A 531 -34.54 -2.29 -36.75
C LYS A 531 -34.67 -3.48 -37.69
N ASP A 532 -34.13 -4.62 -37.27
CA ASP A 532 -34.06 -5.86 -38.05
C ASP A 532 -33.17 -5.82 -39.31
N THR A 533 -32.43 -4.74 -39.53
CA THR A 533 -31.32 -4.72 -40.50
C THR A 533 -30.31 -5.82 -40.12
N LYS A 534 -29.94 -6.67 -41.09
CA LYS A 534 -28.91 -7.70 -40.93
C LYS A 534 -27.52 -7.07 -40.87
N TRP A 535 -26.68 -7.52 -39.96
CA TRP A 535 -25.35 -6.96 -39.72
C TRP A 535 -24.46 -6.89 -40.97
N LYS A 536 -24.57 -7.85 -41.90
CA LYS A 536 -23.83 -7.84 -43.18
C LYS A 536 -24.16 -6.67 -44.12
N ASN A 537 -25.25 -5.97 -43.87
CA ASN A 537 -25.66 -4.78 -44.64
C ASN A 537 -25.18 -3.47 -43.98
N ILE A 538 -24.45 -3.53 -42.86
CA ILE A 538 -23.88 -2.36 -42.18
C ILE A 538 -22.50 -2.06 -42.74
N ARG A 539 -22.24 -0.79 -43.03
CA ARG A 539 -20.93 -0.34 -43.47
C ARG A 539 -20.02 -0.18 -42.25
N ILE A 540 -18.98 -1.01 -42.15
CA ILE A 540 -17.94 -0.82 -41.13
C ILE A 540 -17.02 0.31 -41.60
N PRO A 541 -16.83 1.39 -40.82
CA PRO A 541 -15.96 2.50 -41.20
C PRO A 541 -14.47 2.11 -41.18
N SER A 542 -13.70 2.69 -42.10
CA SER A 542 -12.25 2.52 -42.14
C SER A 542 -11.57 3.24 -40.97
N ILE A 543 -10.91 2.48 -40.11
CA ILE A 543 -10.11 2.97 -38.98
C ILE A 543 -8.66 3.18 -39.40
N TYR A 544 -8.10 4.34 -39.08
CA TYR A 544 -6.67 4.64 -39.26
C TYR A 544 -5.97 4.50 -37.91
N ALA A 545 -4.97 3.63 -37.83
CA ALA A 545 -4.18 3.43 -36.61
C ALA A 545 -3.04 4.46 -36.51
N ASN A 546 -2.75 4.92 -35.29
CA ASN A 546 -1.59 5.75 -35.00
C ASN A 546 -0.28 4.97 -35.20
N SER A 547 0.80 5.68 -35.50
CA SER A 547 2.11 5.07 -35.78
C SER A 547 2.56 4.11 -34.67
N GLY A 548 3.04 2.92 -35.07
CA GLY A 548 3.44 1.84 -34.17
C GLY A 548 2.37 0.77 -33.91
N TYR A 549 1.10 1.09 -34.12
CA TYR A 549 -0.03 0.21 -33.80
C TYR A 549 -0.73 -0.33 -35.05
N ARG A 550 -1.39 -1.49 -34.92
CA ARG A 550 -2.40 -1.97 -35.87
C ARG A 550 -3.74 -2.16 -35.17
N HIS A 551 -4.83 -1.91 -35.88
CA HIS A 551 -6.16 -2.28 -35.39
C HIS A 551 -6.21 -3.80 -35.17
N GLU A 552 -6.59 -4.22 -33.97
CA GLU A 552 -6.71 -5.62 -33.59
C GLU A 552 -8.11 -6.16 -33.93
N LYS A 553 -9.11 -5.54 -33.30
CA LYS A 553 -10.50 -6.01 -33.26
C LYS A 553 -11.40 -4.93 -32.66
N TRP A 554 -12.70 -5.12 -32.85
CA TRP A 554 -13.73 -4.34 -32.18
C TRP A 554 -14.08 -4.94 -30.81
N SER A 555 -14.48 -4.09 -29.86
CA SER A 555 -15.00 -4.47 -28.55
C SER A 555 -16.36 -3.80 -28.30
N PRO A 556 -17.45 -4.55 -28.10
CA PRO A 556 -17.56 -6.01 -28.27
C PRO A 556 -17.21 -6.45 -29.71
N ALA A 557 -17.00 -7.74 -29.94
CA ALA A 557 -16.76 -8.24 -31.29
C ALA A 557 -17.97 -7.95 -32.20
N LEU A 558 -17.71 -7.67 -33.48
CA LEU A 558 -18.80 -7.40 -34.43
C LEU A 558 -19.69 -8.65 -34.58
N PRO A 559 -21.03 -8.50 -34.58
CA PRO A 559 -21.95 -9.61 -34.75
C PRO A 559 -21.74 -10.41 -36.05
N ASN A 560 -22.21 -11.66 -36.06
CA ASN A 560 -22.30 -12.45 -37.29
C ASN A 560 -23.20 -11.72 -38.31
N GLY A 561 -22.88 -11.77 -39.60
CA GLY A 561 -23.56 -11.02 -40.67
C GLY A 561 -25.08 -11.25 -40.79
N GLU A 562 -25.59 -12.39 -40.33
CA GLU A 562 -27.03 -12.69 -40.30
C GLU A 562 -27.77 -12.13 -39.06
N THR A 563 -27.03 -11.61 -38.06
CA THR A 563 -27.60 -11.04 -36.83
C THR A 563 -28.45 -9.81 -37.16
N ARG A 564 -29.66 -9.76 -36.62
CA ARG A 564 -30.57 -8.60 -36.74
C ARG A 564 -30.33 -7.60 -35.62
N ILE A 565 -30.29 -6.31 -35.98
CA ILE A 565 -30.01 -5.23 -35.02
C ILE A 565 -31.34 -4.66 -34.52
N ASN A 566 -31.66 -4.91 -33.25
CA ASN A 566 -32.95 -4.57 -32.62
C ASN A 566 -32.83 -3.44 -31.57
N SER A 567 -31.65 -3.27 -30.97
CA SER A 567 -31.28 -2.26 -29.98
C SER A 567 -30.06 -1.44 -30.46
N THR A 568 -29.74 -0.35 -29.76
CA THR A 568 -28.53 0.43 -30.03
C THR A 568 -27.29 -0.38 -29.63
N GLN A 569 -26.26 -0.36 -30.46
CA GLN A 569 -24.99 -1.06 -30.24
C GLN A 569 -23.82 -0.08 -30.43
N GLU A 570 -22.81 -0.15 -29.58
CA GLU A 570 -21.56 0.64 -29.66
C GLU A 570 -20.38 -0.31 -29.73
N PHE A 571 -19.44 -0.03 -30.65
CA PHE A 571 -18.27 -0.84 -30.96
C PHE A 571 -17.01 0.02 -30.88
N LYS A 572 -16.08 -0.32 -29.98
CA LYS A 572 -14.82 0.40 -29.80
C LYS A 572 -13.67 -0.34 -30.48
N ALA A 573 -12.92 0.34 -31.34
CA ALA A 573 -11.70 -0.19 -31.94
C ALA A 573 -10.62 -0.39 -30.88
N LEU A 574 -10.02 -1.58 -30.85
CA LEU A 574 -8.85 -1.93 -30.05
C LEU A 574 -7.62 -2.06 -30.95
N PHE A 575 -6.45 -1.76 -30.41
CA PHE A 575 -5.18 -1.72 -31.14
C PHE A 575 -4.12 -2.49 -30.38
N ILE A 576 -3.23 -3.14 -31.11
CA ILE A 576 -2.08 -3.85 -30.57
C ILE A 576 -0.80 -3.41 -31.29
N ASP A 577 0.33 -3.60 -30.61
CA ASP A 577 1.64 -3.61 -31.25
C ASP A 577 1.61 -4.61 -32.42
N LYS A 578 2.25 -4.26 -33.54
CA LYS A 578 2.20 -4.98 -34.83
C LYS A 578 2.77 -6.42 -34.82
N ASN A 579 3.27 -6.96 -33.69
CA ASN A 579 4.17 -8.14 -33.66
C ASN A 579 3.75 -9.38 -32.79
N ALA A 580 2.47 -9.78 -32.62
CA ALA A 580 2.04 -10.83 -31.63
C ALA A 580 1.18 -12.05 -32.17
N PRO A 581 1.36 -13.31 -31.67
CA PRO A 581 0.62 -14.57 -32.04
C PRO A 581 -0.23 -15.30 -30.92
N VAL A 582 -0.92 -16.45 -31.20
CA VAL A 582 -2.10 -17.04 -30.45
C VAL A 582 -2.11 -18.62 -30.29
N GLY A 583 -2.83 -19.22 -29.31
CA GLY A 583 -2.91 -20.68 -28.96
C GLY A 583 -4.32 -21.37 -28.80
N ASP A 584 -4.49 -22.37 -27.90
CA ASP A 584 -5.57 -23.42 -27.94
C ASP A 584 -6.66 -23.47 -26.80
N ILE A 585 -6.43 -22.91 -25.60
CA ILE A 585 -7.32 -22.89 -24.40
C ILE A 585 -7.55 -21.45 -23.98
N THR A 586 -8.80 -21.06 -23.73
CA THR A 586 -9.12 -19.67 -23.39
C THR A 586 -9.14 -19.40 -21.87
N VAL A 587 -8.10 -18.74 -21.38
CA VAL A 587 -8.09 -18.08 -20.05
C VAL A 587 -8.67 -16.68 -20.18
N ARG A 588 -9.59 -16.30 -19.28
CA ARG A 588 -10.25 -14.98 -19.26
C ARG A 588 -9.99 -14.28 -17.92
N PHE A 589 -9.94 -12.94 -17.95
CA PHE A 589 -9.86 -12.08 -16.78
C PHE A 589 -10.99 -11.04 -16.84
N ALA A 590 -11.76 -10.91 -15.76
CA ALA A 590 -12.93 -10.04 -15.65
C ALA A 590 -12.79 -9.08 -14.46
N ALA A 591 -13.21 -7.83 -14.60
CA ALA A 591 -13.19 -6.89 -13.48
C ALA A 591 -14.41 -7.12 -12.60
N GLY A 592 -14.21 -7.20 -11.28
CA GLY A 592 -15.30 -7.04 -10.32
C GLY A 592 -15.80 -5.60 -10.27
N LYS A 593 -16.80 -5.34 -9.44
CA LYS A 593 -17.32 -3.99 -9.23
C LYS A 593 -16.22 -3.08 -8.68
N ASN A 594 -16.24 -1.79 -9.07
CA ASN A 594 -15.34 -0.74 -8.60
C ASN A 594 -13.86 -0.88 -9.06
N GLY A 595 -13.67 -1.42 -10.26
CA GLY A 595 -12.40 -1.37 -10.96
C GLY A 595 -12.49 -1.85 -12.40
N LYS A 596 -11.36 -1.78 -13.09
CA LYS A 596 -11.13 -2.25 -14.45
C LYS A 596 -9.88 -3.14 -14.49
N ILE A 597 -9.59 -3.73 -15.64
CA ILE A 597 -8.35 -4.47 -15.89
C ILE A 597 -7.64 -3.85 -17.10
N GLU A 598 -6.32 -3.73 -17.00
CA GLU A 598 -5.43 -3.23 -18.05
C GLU A 598 -4.45 -4.33 -18.47
N GLY A 599 -4.31 -4.56 -19.78
CA GLY A 599 -3.59 -5.70 -20.33
C GLY A 599 -4.54 -6.73 -20.95
N ASN A 600 -4.01 -7.89 -21.34
CA ASN A 600 -4.80 -8.88 -22.07
C ASN A 600 -5.79 -9.59 -21.14
N THR A 601 -7.08 -9.33 -21.31
CA THR A 601 -8.15 -9.98 -20.57
C THR A 601 -8.52 -11.37 -21.10
N ARG A 602 -7.86 -11.81 -22.18
CA ARG A 602 -8.05 -13.12 -22.79
C ARG A 602 -6.72 -13.63 -23.36
N TYR A 603 -6.35 -14.85 -22.98
CA TYR A 603 -5.23 -15.58 -23.54
C TYR A 603 -5.73 -16.87 -24.14
N ASP A 604 -5.24 -17.22 -25.33
CA ASP A 604 -5.35 -18.58 -25.85
C ASP A 604 -3.98 -19.25 -25.72
N VAL A 605 -3.89 -20.29 -24.88
CA VAL A 605 -2.64 -20.99 -24.52
C VAL A 605 -2.76 -22.49 -24.78
N LYS A 606 -1.69 -23.28 -24.69
CA LYS A 606 -1.84 -24.74 -24.82
C LYS A 606 -2.32 -25.35 -23.50
N LYS A 607 -2.98 -26.50 -23.58
CA LYS A 607 -3.33 -27.26 -22.37
C LYS A 607 -2.07 -27.64 -21.61
N GLY A 608 -2.06 -27.43 -20.29
CA GLY A 608 -0.91 -27.69 -19.43
C GLY A 608 0.14 -26.57 -19.41
N THR A 609 -0.11 -25.42 -20.06
CA THR A 609 0.71 -24.20 -19.88
C THR A 609 0.75 -23.83 -18.38
N LYS A 610 1.94 -23.49 -17.86
CA LYS A 610 2.07 -23.09 -16.45
C LYS A 610 1.42 -21.74 -16.25
N TRP A 611 0.88 -21.48 -15.06
CA TRP A 611 0.30 -20.17 -14.78
C TRP A 611 1.31 -19.02 -14.92
N THR A 612 2.58 -19.28 -14.62
CA THR A 612 3.70 -18.33 -14.78
C THR A 612 3.94 -17.88 -16.22
N ASP A 613 3.44 -18.63 -17.21
CA ASP A 613 3.68 -18.37 -18.63
C ASP A 613 2.60 -17.43 -19.21
N ILE A 614 1.56 -17.11 -18.42
CA ILE A 614 0.57 -16.06 -18.71
C ILE A 614 0.94 -14.79 -17.94
N SER A 615 1.03 -13.67 -18.67
CA SER A 615 1.06 -12.36 -18.02
C SER A 615 -0.32 -12.05 -17.44
N VAL A 616 -0.43 -12.07 -16.11
CA VAL A 616 -1.67 -11.69 -15.42
C VAL A 616 -1.92 -10.20 -15.69
N PRO A 617 -3.05 -9.80 -16.29
CA PRO A 617 -3.30 -8.40 -16.60
C PRO A 617 -3.47 -7.60 -15.32
N ARG A 618 -3.12 -6.31 -15.34
CA ARG A 618 -3.09 -5.45 -14.15
C ARG A 618 -4.51 -5.07 -13.72
N PRO A 619 -4.98 -5.43 -12.52
CA PRO A 619 -6.18 -4.85 -11.96
C PRO A 619 -5.92 -3.36 -11.66
N VAL A 620 -6.84 -2.50 -12.04
CA VAL A 620 -6.80 -1.07 -11.74
C VAL A 620 -8.11 -0.70 -11.13
N ALA A 621 -8.09 -0.49 -9.82
CA ALA A 621 -9.26 -0.09 -9.08
C ALA A 621 -9.74 1.30 -9.50
N ASP A 622 -11.03 1.56 -9.34
CA ASP A 622 -11.59 2.89 -9.50
C ASP A 622 -11.14 3.81 -8.35
N SER A 623 -11.33 5.13 -8.51
CA SER A 623 -10.99 6.08 -7.45
C SER A 623 -11.75 5.76 -6.16
N GLY A 624 -11.04 5.67 -5.04
CA GLY A 624 -11.59 5.24 -3.76
C GLY A 624 -11.67 3.73 -3.58
N TYR A 625 -11.04 2.91 -4.43
CA TYR A 625 -10.94 1.45 -4.29
C TYR A 625 -9.51 0.94 -4.54
N TYR A 626 -9.18 -0.25 -4.04
CA TYR A 626 -7.92 -0.96 -4.29
C TYR A 626 -8.20 -2.43 -4.65
N PHE A 627 -7.27 -3.04 -5.37
CA PHE A 627 -7.36 -4.46 -5.74
C PHE A 627 -7.05 -5.37 -4.55
N ASN A 628 -7.97 -6.28 -4.23
CA ASN A 628 -7.82 -7.24 -3.14
C ASN A 628 -7.12 -8.52 -3.62
N LYS A 629 -7.77 -9.27 -4.52
CA LYS A 629 -7.31 -10.56 -5.04
C LYS A 629 -8.04 -10.96 -6.33
N TRP A 630 -7.56 -12.03 -6.97
CA TRP A 630 -8.30 -12.71 -8.02
C TRP A 630 -9.18 -13.81 -7.42
N ASN A 631 -10.33 -14.07 -8.04
CA ASN A 631 -11.25 -15.14 -7.63
C ASN A 631 -11.69 -15.94 -8.88
N PRO A 632 -11.46 -17.27 -8.95
CA PRO A 632 -10.75 -18.10 -7.96
C PRO A 632 -9.25 -17.78 -7.87
N ASP A 633 -8.54 -18.37 -6.90
CA ASP A 633 -7.08 -18.29 -6.83
C ASP A 633 -6.40 -19.02 -8.00
N PHE A 634 -5.16 -18.63 -8.30
CA PHE A 634 -4.45 -19.13 -9.48
C PHE A 634 -3.91 -20.57 -9.28
N PRO A 635 -4.17 -21.50 -10.22
CA PRO A 635 -3.65 -22.86 -10.19
C PRO A 635 -2.18 -22.91 -10.64
N LYS A 636 -1.52 -24.06 -10.47
CA LYS A 636 -0.15 -24.27 -10.97
C LYS A 636 -0.08 -24.43 -12.50
N TYR A 637 -1.10 -25.05 -13.09
CA TYR A 637 -1.22 -25.34 -14.53
C TYR A 637 -2.62 -25.03 -15.05
N ILE A 638 -2.73 -24.70 -16.34
CA ILE A 638 -3.97 -24.33 -17.01
C ILE A 638 -4.55 -25.54 -17.74
N GLU A 639 -5.58 -26.15 -17.15
CA GLU A 639 -6.16 -27.41 -17.62
C GLU A 639 -7.48 -27.25 -18.39
N LYS A 640 -8.15 -26.10 -18.26
CA LYS A 640 -9.47 -25.82 -18.83
C LYS A 640 -9.73 -24.32 -18.98
N ASP A 641 -10.74 -23.98 -19.77
CA ASP A 641 -11.35 -22.65 -19.82
C ASP A 641 -11.77 -22.18 -18.42
N VAL A 642 -11.41 -20.95 -18.09
CA VAL A 642 -11.61 -20.35 -16.76
C VAL A 642 -11.69 -18.82 -16.88
N THR A 643 -12.45 -18.20 -15.98
CA THR A 643 -12.51 -16.73 -15.82
C THR A 643 -12.10 -16.36 -14.41
N TYR A 644 -11.06 -15.54 -14.27
CA TYR A 644 -10.61 -14.97 -13.00
C TYR A 644 -11.20 -13.57 -12.85
N THR A 645 -11.88 -13.32 -11.73
CA THR A 645 -12.49 -12.02 -11.46
C THR A 645 -11.66 -11.23 -10.47
N ALA A 646 -11.28 -9.99 -10.81
CA ALA A 646 -10.54 -9.11 -9.92
C ALA A 646 -11.49 -8.51 -8.86
N GLU A 647 -11.24 -8.80 -7.59
CA GLU A 647 -12.00 -8.28 -6.46
C GLU A 647 -11.44 -6.91 -6.04
N PHE A 648 -12.29 -5.90 -5.91
CA PHE A 648 -11.91 -4.55 -5.48
C PHE A 648 -12.65 -4.14 -4.21
N LEU A 649 -11.92 -3.60 -3.24
CA LEU A 649 -12.42 -3.14 -1.94
C LEU A 649 -12.13 -1.64 -1.76
N PRO A 650 -12.95 -0.89 -1.01
CA PRO A 650 -12.77 0.56 -0.89
C PRO A 650 -11.45 0.92 -0.20
N ILE A 651 -10.78 1.96 -0.71
CA ILE A 651 -9.72 2.68 -0.02
C ILE A 651 -10.38 3.44 1.13
N LYS A 652 -10.00 3.09 2.36
CA LYS A 652 -10.19 3.99 3.51
C LYS A 652 -9.15 5.10 3.42
N GLU A 653 -9.55 6.34 3.67
CA GLU A 653 -8.75 7.54 3.43
C GLU A 653 -7.39 7.52 4.16
N GLN A 654 -6.41 8.26 3.63
CA GLN A 654 -5.24 8.65 4.41
C GLN A 654 -5.66 9.68 5.46
N TYR A 655 -5.91 9.22 6.68
CA TYR A 655 -6.07 10.07 7.85
C TYR A 655 -4.81 10.05 8.72
N GLU A 656 -4.62 11.11 9.50
CA GLU A 656 -3.71 11.09 10.64
C GLU A 656 -4.49 10.55 11.84
N GLU A 657 -4.09 9.39 12.37
CA GLU A 657 -4.64 8.85 13.62
C GLU A 657 -3.70 9.24 14.76
N THR A 658 -4.24 9.60 15.92
CA THR A 658 -3.44 9.78 17.15
C THR A 658 -3.56 8.51 17.99
N HIS A 659 -2.52 7.69 17.95
CA HIS A 659 -2.39 6.54 18.83
C HIS A 659 -2.00 7.03 20.21
N LYS A 660 -2.87 6.77 21.20
CA LYS A 660 -2.56 7.00 22.60
C LYS A 660 -1.95 5.76 23.23
N ALA A 661 -0.98 5.95 24.11
CA ALA A 661 -0.39 4.92 24.94
C ALA A 661 -1.47 4.24 25.80
N TYR A 662 -1.75 2.96 25.52
CA TYR A 662 -2.76 2.20 26.26
C TYR A 662 -2.16 1.44 27.45
N ILE A 663 -0.84 1.25 27.48
CA ILE A 663 -0.10 0.71 28.61
C ILE A 663 0.89 1.74 29.17
N LYS A 664 1.14 1.65 30.48
CA LYS A 664 2.22 2.37 31.16
C LYS A 664 3.07 1.35 31.91
N GLY A 665 4.36 1.64 32.07
CA GLY A 665 5.21 0.92 33.01
C GLY A 665 4.90 1.26 34.47
N TYR A 666 5.70 0.70 35.37
CA TYR A 666 5.57 0.86 36.81
C TYR A 666 6.28 2.13 37.31
N PRO A 667 5.92 2.66 38.50
CA PRO A 667 6.55 3.84 39.09
C PRO A 667 8.07 3.72 39.32
N ASP A 668 8.60 2.49 39.35
CA ASP A 668 10.05 2.21 39.45
C ASP A 668 10.82 2.47 38.14
N GLY A 669 10.12 2.76 37.04
CA GLY A 669 10.70 2.98 35.71
C GLY A 669 10.96 1.69 34.91
N THR A 670 10.28 0.59 35.25
CA THR A 670 10.34 -0.68 34.50
C THR A 670 9.03 -0.96 33.75
N PHE A 671 9.10 -1.78 32.70
CA PHE A 671 7.92 -2.29 32.00
C PHE A 671 7.46 -3.66 32.52
N LYS A 672 8.39 -4.46 33.02
CA LYS A 672 8.27 -5.87 33.43
C LYS A 672 7.66 -6.74 32.34
N PRO A 673 8.32 -6.89 31.17
CA PRO A 673 7.73 -7.54 30.00
C PRO A 673 7.36 -9.01 30.23
N ALA A 674 8.12 -9.72 31.08
CA ALA A 674 7.89 -11.12 31.39
C ALA A 674 6.85 -11.36 32.52
N ASP A 675 6.44 -10.31 33.24
CA ASP A 675 5.45 -10.44 34.31
C ASP A 675 4.06 -10.73 33.74
N ASN A 676 3.26 -11.49 34.47
CA ASN A 676 1.90 -11.83 34.05
C ASN A 676 0.95 -10.63 34.21
N VAL A 677 0.06 -10.44 33.25
CA VAL A 677 -0.95 -9.37 33.29
C VAL A 677 -2.08 -9.75 34.24
N THR A 678 -2.39 -8.89 35.21
CA THR A 678 -3.57 -9.05 36.07
C THR A 678 -4.87 -8.69 35.35
N ARG A 679 -6.02 -9.24 35.80
CA ARG A 679 -7.35 -8.93 35.24
C ARG A 679 -7.66 -7.41 35.25
N ALA A 680 -7.20 -6.68 36.27
CA ALA A 680 -7.27 -5.22 36.35
C ALA A 680 -6.42 -4.51 35.29
N GLU A 681 -5.16 -4.92 35.09
CA GLU A 681 -4.28 -4.34 34.08
C GLU A 681 -4.80 -4.60 32.66
N ALA A 682 -5.25 -5.82 32.36
CA ALA A 682 -5.86 -6.14 31.07
C ALA A 682 -7.10 -5.27 30.80
N SER A 683 -7.95 -5.09 31.82
CA SER A 683 -9.12 -4.20 31.73
C SER A 683 -8.70 -2.76 31.40
N ALA A 684 -7.63 -2.27 32.03
CA ALA A 684 -7.09 -0.93 31.77
C ALA A 684 -6.49 -0.80 30.35
N MET A 685 -5.79 -1.82 29.85
CA MET A 685 -5.24 -1.84 28.49
C MET A 685 -6.35 -1.77 27.44
N PHE A 686 -7.33 -2.67 27.49
CA PHE A 686 -8.45 -2.68 26.55
C PHE A 686 -9.31 -1.40 26.65
N THR A 687 -9.55 -0.89 27.86
CA THR A 687 -10.36 0.33 28.01
C THR A 687 -9.71 1.55 27.37
N ARG A 688 -8.39 1.74 27.55
CA ARG A 688 -7.65 2.86 26.95
C ARG A 688 -7.51 2.78 25.42
N VAL A 689 -7.69 1.59 24.86
CA VAL A 689 -7.84 1.38 23.41
C VAL A 689 -9.24 1.78 22.92
N LEU A 690 -10.26 1.66 23.77
CA LEU A 690 -11.67 1.84 23.40
C LEU A 690 -12.25 3.23 23.70
N THR A 691 -11.73 3.95 24.70
CA THR A 691 -12.23 5.27 25.08
C THR A 691 -11.16 6.12 25.79
N ASP A 692 -11.26 7.43 25.59
CA ASP A 692 -10.55 8.44 26.40
C ASP A 692 -11.22 8.71 27.75
N ASP A 693 -12.53 8.44 27.86
CA ASP A 693 -13.31 8.64 29.08
C ASP A 693 -14.12 7.38 29.44
N PRO A 694 -13.67 6.59 30.41
CA PRO A 694 -14.37 5.41 30.91
C PRO A 694 -15.22 5.69 32.17
N ARG A 695 -15.49 6.96 32.51
CA ARG A 695 -16.28 7.32 33.69
C ARG A 695 -17.79 7.17 33.43
N GLY A 696 -18.57 7.07 34.52
CA GLY A 696 -20.03 7.02 34.48
C GLY A 696 -20.64 5.62 34.35
N TYR A 697 -19.80 4.59 34.24
CA TYR A 697 -20.22 3.18 34.25
C TYR A 697 -20.04 2.57 35.64
N TYR A 698 -20.88 1.59 35.96
CA TYR A 698 -20.86 0.88 37.23
C TYR A 698 -20.67 -0.62 36.99
N ASN A 699 -20.21 -1.34 38.02
CA ASN A 699 -20.12 -2.80 38.00
C ASN A 699 -20.82 -3.38 39.23
N GLY A 700 -21.20 -4.66 39.16
CA GLY A 700 -21.83 -5.38 40.28
C GLY A 700 -20.85 -6.16 41.15
N PHE A 701 -19.53 -5.98 40.99
CA PHE A 701 -18.53 -6.84 41.63
C PHE A 701 -18.23 -6.39 43.06
N THR A 702 -18.40 -7.32 43.99
CA THR A 702 -18.25 -7.07 45.43
C THR A 702 -16.82 -6.68 45.85
N ASP A 703 -15.81 -7.00 45.05
CA ASP A 703 -14.38 -6.77 45.30
C ASP A 703 -13.75 -5.66 44.44
N VAL A 704 -14.57 -4.87 43.72
CA VAL A 704 -14.13 -3.69 42.95
C VAL A 704 -14.74 -2.43 43.57
N LYS A 705 -13.98 -1.74 44.41
CA LYS A 705 -14.45 -0.58 45.18
C LYS A 705 -14.33 0.71 44.40
N ASP A 706 -15.14 1.72 44.73
CA ASP A 706 -15.18 3.03 44.04
C ASP A 706 -13.84 3.77 44.01
N LYS A 707 -12.96 3.50 44.99
CA LYS A 707 -11.63 4.11 45.12
C LYS A 707 -10.52 3.32 44.42
N ASP A 708 -10.81 2.14 43.89
CA ASP A 708 -9.80 1.32 43.23
C ASP A 708 -9.42 1.92 41.87
N TRP A 709 -8.13 2.02 41.58
CA TRP A 709 -7.62 2.60 40.34
C TRP A 709 -8.17 1.92 39.07
N HIS A 710 -8.57 0.65 39.19
CA HIS A 710 -9.13 -0.15 38.11
C HIS A 710 -10.66 -0.11 37.99
N ASN A 711 -11.38 0.50 38.95
CA ASN A 711 -12.85 0.51 38.98
C ASN A 711 -13.44 0.99 37.65
N ILE A 712 -13.03 2.17 37.18
CA ILE A 712 -13.54 2.78 35.94
C ILE A 712 -13.30 1.90 34.70
N TYR A 713 -12.20 1.15 34.66
CA TYR A 713 -11.87 0.29 33.52
C TYR A 713 -12.67 -1.02 33.55
N VAL A 714 -12.84 -1.61 34.75
CA VAL A 714 -13.66 -2.83 34.93
C VAL A 714 -15.14 -2.51 34.67
N SER A 715 -15.64 -1.41 35.22
CA SER A 715 -17.02 -0.95 34.98
C SER A 715 -17.30 -0.71 33.49
N TYR A 716 -16.41 -0.01 32.77
CA TYR A 716 -16.60 0.29 31.35
C TYR A 716 -16.73 -0.96 30.46
N LEU A 717 -15.91 -1.99 30.71
CA LEU A 717 -15.90 -3.23 29.94
C LEU A 717 -17.01 -4.21 30.36
N SER A 718 -17.37 -4.22 31.65
CA SER A 718 -18.41 -5.11 32.17
C SER A 718 -19.81 -4.67 31.72
N ASP A 719 -20.09 -3.36 31.77
CA ASP A 719 -21.32 -2.75 31.23
C ASP A 719 -21.55 -3.07 29.74
N ARG A 720 -20.46 -3.27 28.99
CA ARG A 720 -20.47 -3.64 27.56
C ARG A 720 -20.49 -5.14 27.28
N GLY A 721 -20.48 -5.99 28.31
CA GLY A 721 -20.43 -7.45 28.15
C GLY A 721 -19.11 -7.97 27.56
N PHE A 722 -18.02 -7.20 27.62
CA PHE A 722 -16.70 -7.67 27.17
C PHE A 722 -16.02 -8.54 28.23
N ILE A 723 -16.22 -8.22 29.52
CA ILE A 723 -15.73 -8.99 30.66
C ILE A 723 -16.86 -9.40 31.59
N ASP A 724 -16.70 -10.56 32.21
CA ASP A 724 -17.58 -11.11 33.24
C ASP A 724 -16.81 -11.35 34.54
N GLY A 725 -17.55 -11.39 35.65
CA GLY A 725 -17.05 -11.84 36.95
C GLY A 725 -17.22 -13.34 37.16
N TYR A 726 -16.84 -13.80 38.35
CA TYR A 726 -17.05 -15.16 38.80
C TYR A 726 -18.48 -15.33 39.37
N PRO A 727 -19.02 -16.56 39.43
CA PRO A 727 -20.37 -16.82 39.97
C PRO A 727 -20.60 -16.41 41.43
N ASP A 728 -19.54 -16.13 42.18
CA ASP A 728 -19.57 -15.61 43.56
C ASP A 728 -19.75 -14.08 43.64
N GLY A 729 -19.88 -13.38 42.50
CA GLY A 729 -20.01 -11.93 42.44
C GLY A 729 -18.69 -11.18 42.62
N THR A 730 -17.54 -11.84 42.43
CA THR A 730 -16.20 -11.21 42.42
C THR A 730 -15.65 -11.03 41.00
N PHE A 731 -14.76 -10.07 40.81
CA PHE A 731 -13.98 -9.88 39.58
C PHE A 731 -12.55 -10.40 39.70
N ARG A 732 -12.01 -10.44 40.92
CA ARG A 732 -10.64 -10.83 41.30
C ARG A 732 -9.57 -10.02 40.56
N PRO A 733 -9.56 -8.68 40.71
CA PRO A 733 -8.76 -7.75 39.89
C PRO A 733 -7.25 -8.05 39.86
N ASN A 734 -6.69 -8.51 40.97
CA ASN A 734 -5.24 -8.75 41.11
C ASN A 734 -4.79 -10.15 40.67
N VAL A 735 -5.69 -11.01 40.19
CA VAL A 735 -5.34 -12.36 39.72
C VAL A 735 -4.74 -12.28 38.30
N PRO A 736 -3.62 -12.97 38.02
CA PRO A 736 -3.08 -13.13 36.67
C PRO A 736 -4.09 -13.74 35.70
N MET A 737 -4.19 -13.19 34.49
CA MET A 737 -5.17 -13.62 33.50
C MET A 737 -4.55 -14.62 32.50
N THR A 738 -5.32 -15.62 32.10
CA THR A 738 -4.91 -16.62 31.10
C THR A 738 -4.92 -16.04 29.68
N ARG A 739 -4.18 -16.68 28.77
CA ARG A 739 -4.20 -16.34 27.34
C ARG A 739 -5.57 -16.58 26.71
N ALA A 740 -6.31 -17.59 27.17
CA ALA A 740 -7.69 -17.85 26.79
C ALA A 740 -8.63 -16.70 27.18
N GLU A 741 -8.57 -16.21 28.43
CA GLU A 741 -9.35 -15.06 28.88
C GLU A 741 -8.99 -13.78 28.10
N PHE A 742 -7.71 -13.51 27.86
CA PHE A 742 -7.28 -12.36 27.06
C PHE A 742 -7.81 -12.42 25.63
N ALA A 743 -7.76 -13.61 25.01
CA ALA A 743 -8.30 -13.85 23.67
C ALA A 743 -9.83 -13.70 23.62
N ALA A 744 -10.56 -14.16 24.64
CA ALA A 744 -12.01 -13.99 24.73
C ALA A 744 -12.40 -12.50 24.73
N ILE A 745 -11.72 -11.67 25.53
CA ILE A 745 -11.97 -10.21 25.58
C ILE A 745 -11.67 -9.56 24.23
N ALA A 746 -10.50 -9.85 23.65
CA ALA A 746 -10.10 -9.32 22.34
C ALA A 746 -11.08 -9.72 21.21
N SER A 747 -11.58 -10.96 21.23
CA SER A 747 -12.52 -11.49 20.26
C SER A 747 -13.90 -10.84 20.36
N ARG A 748 -14.42 -10.69 21.59
CA ARG A 748 -15.68 -9.97 21.88
C ARG A 748 -15.62 -8.50 21.43
N ILE A 749 -14.52 -7.81 21.72
CA ILE A 749 -14.29 -6.41 21.31
C ILE A 749 -14.34 -6.24 19.78
N LYS A 750 -13.88 -7.23 19.02
CA LYS A 750 -13.96 -7.22 17.55
C LYS A 750 -15.20 -7.88 16.97
N ASN A 751 -16.09 -8.40 17.82
CA ASN A 751 -17.27 -9.18 17.44
C ASN A 751 -16.92 -10.34 16.48
N LEU A 752 -15.90 -11.12 16.84
CA LEU A 752 -15.42 -12.28 16.08
C LEU A 752 -15.90 -13.59 16.72
N SER A 753 -16.24 -14.59 15.89
CA SER A 753 -16.75 -15.90 16.34
C SER A 753 -16.51 -16.99 15.30
N GLY A 754 -16.23 -18.21 15.76
CA GLY A 754 -16.01 -19.38 14.91
C GLY A 754 -14.60 -19.48 14.30
N GLY A 755 -14.36 -20.53 13.52
CA GLY A 755 -13.08 -20.81 12.86
C GLY A 755 -12.78 -22.30 12.83
N TYR A 756 -11.55 -22.65 12.43
CA TYR A 756 -11.08 -24.04 12.39
C TYR A 756 -9.82 -24.25 13.25
N THR A 757 -9.65 -25.46 13.80
CA THR A 757 -8.56 -25.82 14.71
C THR A 757 -7.19 -25.68 14.06
N LYS A 758 -6.45 -24.61 14.41
CA LYS A 758 -5.09 -24.32 13.94
C LYS A 758 -3.98 -24.74 14.91
N PHE A 759 -4.28 -24.82 16.21
CA PHE A 759 -3.29 -25.10 17.26
C PHE A 759 -3.52 -26.49 17.87
N LYS A 760 -2.44 -27.22 18.14
CA LYS A 760 -2.51 -28.63 18.56
C LYS A 760 -3.06 -28.85 19.97
N ASP A 761 -2.96 -27.84 20.82
CA ASP A 761 -3.25 -27.88 22.25
C ASP A 761 -4.57 -27.16 22.63
N VAL A 762 -5.27 -26.57 21.66
CA VAL A 762 -6.62 -26.04 21.87
C VAL A 762 -7.61 -27.19 21.77
N ASN A 763 -7.96 -27.76 22.93
CA ASN A 763 -8.94 -28.85 23.03
C ASN A 763 -10.28 -28.41 22.39
N PRO A 764 -10.93 -29.25 21.53
CA PRO A 764 -12.21 -28.93 20.90
C PRO A 764 -13.35 -28.57 21.88
N ASN A 765 -13.28 -29.02 23.13
CA ASN A 765 -14.25 -28.71 24.18
C ASN A 765 -13.80 -27.56 25.11
N HIS A 766 -12.68 -26.88 24.81
CA HIS A 766 -12.19 -25.76 25.61
C HIS A 766 -13.11 -24.54 25.41
N TRP A 767 -13.59 -23.93 26.49
CA TRP A 767 -14.58 -22.85 26.46
C TRP A 767 -14.18 -21.65 25.57
N ALA A 768 -12.89 -21.33 25.48
CA ALA A 768 -12.38 -20.23 24.65
C ALA A 768 -12.03 -20.61 23.21
N LYS A 769 -12.24 -21.87 22.79
CA LYS A 769 -11.81 -22.42 21.49
C LYS A 769 -12.21 -21.53 20.32
N GLU A 770 -13.49 -21.18 20.22
CA GLU A 770 -14.01 -20.35 19.12
C GLU A 770 -13.43 -18.94 19.10
N TYR A 771 -13.15 -18.33 20.26
CA TYR A 771 -12.52 -17.02 20.34
C TYR A 771 -11.06 -17.04 19.87
N ILE A 772 -10.33 -18.11 20.24
CA ILE A 772 -8.93 -18.31 19.85
C ILE A 772 -8.82 -18.58 18.35
N GLU A 773 -9.70 -19.42 17.80
CA GLU A 773 -9.76 -19.74 16.37
C GLU A 773 -10.12 -18.49 15.54
N ALA A 774 -11.12 -17.71 15.95
CA ALA A 774 -11.53 -16.50 15.23
C ALA A 774 -10.40 -15.46 15.15
N LEU A 775 -9.64 -15.30 16.23
CA LEU A 775 -8.46 -14.42 16.27
C LEU A 775 -7.26 -14.96 15.47
N ALA A 776 -7.17 -16.29 15.29
CA ALA A 776 -6.15 -16.92 14.45
C ALA A 776 -6.50 -16.91 12.96
N ASP A 777 -7.79 -16.91 12.61
CA ASP A 777 -8.29 -16.63 11.26
C ASP A 777 -8.14 -15.15 10.89
N GLY A 778 -8.38 -14.24 11.83
CA GLY A 778 -8.08 -12.80 11.70
C GLY A 778 -6.59 -12.42 11.72
N GLY A 779 -5.67 -13.37 11.92
CA GLY A 779 -4.22 -13.13 11.94
C GLY A 779 -3.68 -12.42 13.20
N VAL A 780 -4.52 -12.17 14.20
CA VAL A 780 -4.16 -11.54 15.48
C VAL A 780 -3.33 -12.50 16.34
N VAL A 781 -3.78 -13.75 16.41
CA VAL A 781 -3.11 -14.83 17.16
C VAL A 781 -2.32 -15.71 16.17
N LYS A 782 -1.03 -15.88 16.44
CA LYS A 782 -0.12 -16.73 15.64
C LYS A 782 0.30 -18.04 16.33
N GLY A 783 -0.02 -18.21 17.61
CA GLY A 783 0.56 -19.25 18.45
C GLY A 783 2.04 -19.00 18.78
N TYR A 784 2.68 -20.01 19.38
CA TYR A 784 4.13 -20.12 19.55
C TYR A 784 4.75 -20.91 18.39
N GLU A 785 6.08 -20.91 18.27
CA GLU A 785 6.84 -21.56 17.18
C GLU A 785 6.62 -23.08 17.08
N ASP A 786 6.16 -23.72 18.17
CA ASP A 786 5.80 -25.14 18.25
C ASP A 786 4.37 -25.45 17.75
N ASN A 787 3.66 -24.45 17.21
CA ASN A 787 2.24 -24.49 16.80
C ASN A 787 1.26 -24.74 17.97
N GLN A 788 1.61 -24.31 19.18
CA GLN A 788 0.71 -24.31 20.35
C GLN A 788 0.18 -22.89 20.65
N PHE A 789 -1.00 -22.79 21.26
CA PHE A 789 -1.56 -21.53 21.76
C PHE A 789 -1.33 -21.33 23.26
N ARG A 790 -1.34 -22.42 24.03
CA ARG A 790 -1.26 -22.54 25.49
C ARG A 790 -2.38 -21.77 26.20
N PRO A 791 -3.65 -22.20 26.07
CA PRO A 791 -4.82 -21.43 26.52
C PRO A 791 -4.79 -21.08 28.00
N ASP A 792 -4.48 -22.06 28.86
CA ASP A 792 -4.47 -21.91 30.33
C ASP A 792 -3.20 -21.27 30.89
N LYS A 793 -2.18 -21.01 30.05
CA LYS A 793 -0.97 -20.29 30.49
C LYS A 793 -1.34 -18.82 30.74
N TYR A 794 -0.87 -18.26 31.86
CA TYR A 794 -0.95 -16.82 32.09
C TYR A 794 -0.26 -16.02 30.98
N ILE A 795 -0.88 -14.91 30.56
CA ILE A 795 -0.34 -14.04 29.52
C ILE A 795 0.64 -13.04 30.13
N THR A 796 1.83 -12.91 29.52
CA THR A 796 2.83 -11.92 29.95
C THR A 796 2.51 -10.55 29.37
N ARG A 797 3.02 -9.48 30.01
CA ARG A 797 2.82 -8.09 29.57
C ARG A 797 3.29 -7.86 28.13
N GLU A 798 4.36 -8.52 27.70
CA GLU A 798 4.81 -8.47 26.30
C GLU A 798 3.92 -9.25 25.33
N GLU A 799 3.40 -10.43 25.71
CA GLU A 799 2.46 -11.19 24.87
C GLU A 799 1.13 -10.43 24.69
N ALA A 800 0.69 -9.71 25.73
CA ALA A 800 -0.52 -8.90 25.73
C ALA A 800 -0.43 -7.70 24.77
N VAL A 801 0.63 -6.90 24.83
CA VAL A 801 0.79 -5.74 23.91
C VAL A 801 0.94 -6.19 22.46
N THR A 802 1.70 -7.25 22.19
CA THR A 802 1.80 -7.84 20.86
C THR A 802 0.45 -8.32 20.32
N MET A 803 -0.44 -8.85 21.18
CA MET A 803 -1.78 -9.27 20.76
C MET A 803 -2.69 -8.06 20.52
N ILE A 804 -2.65 -7.03 21.36
CA ILE A 804 -3.44 -5.79 21.17
C ILE A 804 -2.99 -5.02 19.93
N ASN A 805 -1.69 -4.86 19.69
CA ASN A 805 -1.18 -4.17 18.50
C ASN A 805 -1.71 -4.84 17.22
N ARG A 806 -1.65 -6.18 17.13
CA ARG A 806 -2.21 -6.93 15.99
C ARG A 806 -3.73 -6.84 15.91
N LEU A 807 -4.44 -6.82 17.04
CA LEU A 807 -5.89 -6.60 17.09
C LEU A 807 -6.27 -5.22 16.50
N LEU A 808 -5.38 -4.23 16.60
CA LEU A 808 -5.55 -2.89 16.07
C LEU A 808 -4.90 -2.66 14.70
N ASP A 809 -4.22 -3.68 14.15
CA ASP A 809 -3.30 -3.59 12.99
C ASP A 809 -2.19 -2.53 13.13
N ARG A 810 -1.87 -2.14 14.37
CA ARG A 810 -0.78 -1.22 14.71
C ARG A 810 0.58 -1.86 14.53
N LYS A 811 1.53 -1.09 13.98
CA LYS A 811 2.92 -1.52 13.73
C LYS A 811 3.86 -0.32 13.83
N LEU A 812 4.71 -0.33 14.85
CA LEU A 812 5.74 0.69 15.01
C LEU A 812 6.64 0.82 13.76
N ASP A 813 6.83 2.07 13.36
CA ASP A 813 7.76 2.48 12.30
C ASP A 813 9.22 2.34 12.79
N LYS A 814 9.86 1.24 12.41
CA LYS A 814 11.23 0.92 12.86
C LYS A 814 12.23 1.96 12.38
N ASP A 815 12.03 2.52 11.19
CA ASP A 815 12.95 3.50 10.62
C ASP A 815 12.83 4.83 11.36
N PHE A 816 11.61 5.26 11.72
CA PHE A 816 11.40 6.40 12.61
C PHE A 816 12.10 6.21 13.97
N VAL A 817 11.86 5.07 14.63
CA VAL A 817 12.38 4.80 15.98
C VAL A 817 13.90 4.60 16.01
N ASN A 818 14.48 4.07 14.93
CA ASN A 818 15.93 3.96 14.78
C ASN A 818 16.58 5.28 14.39
N LYS A 819 15.96 6.07 13.49
CA LYS A 819 16.51 7.34 12.99
C LYS A 819 16.57 8.44 14.06
N TYR A 820 15.54 8.54 14.89
CA TYR A 820 15.46 9.60 15.91
C TYR A 820 16.06 9.20 17.25
N ASP A 821 16.69 8.01 17.35
CA ASP A 821 17.05 7.32 18.59
C ASP A 821 16.06 7.63 19.70
N VAL A 822 14.85 7.10 19.60
CA VAL A 822 13.72 7.54 20.43
C VAL A 822 13.94 7.10 21.88
N GLN A 823 14.68 7.91 22.66
CA GLN A 823 15.03 7.67 24.06
C GLN A 823 13.82 7.79 25.02
N TYR A 824 12.62 8.01 24.49
CA TYR A 824 11.46 8.52 25.21
C TYR A 824 10.66 7.49 26.03
N THR A 825 10.98 6.19 25.97
CA THR A 825 10.63 5.26 27.06
C THR A 825 11.81 4.35 27.44
N HIS A 826 12.74 4.90 28.21
CA HIS A 826 13.74 4.12 28.95
C HIS A 826 13.08 3.34 30.10
N TYR A 827 12.32 2.29 29.76
CA TYR A 827 12.06 1.21 30.69
C TYR A 827 13.38 0.47 30.94
N LYS A 828 13.86 0.51 32.18
CA LYS A 828 15.22 0.05 32.56
C LYS A 828 15.51 -1.41 32.20
N ASP A 829 14.46 -2.20 31.97
CA ASP A 829 14.43 -3.64 31.73
C ASP A 829 14.04 -4.02 30.28
N VAL A 830 13.85 -3.05 29.39
CA VAL A 830 13.47 -3.28 27.98
C VAL A 830 14.61 -2.84 27.06
N ASN A 831 15.29 -3.81 26.43
CA ASN A 831 16.38 -3.56 25.49
C ASN A 831 15.99 -3.84 24.04
N ARG A 832 16.71 -3.22 23.09
CA ARG A 832 16.47 -3.32 21.63
C ARG A 832 16.58 -4.74 21.05
N ASN A 833 17.24 -5.67 21.76
CA ASN A 833 17.39 -7.07 21.33
C ASN A 833 16.20 -7.96 21.76
N ARG A 834 15.29 -7.44 22.58
CA ARG A 834 14.09 -8.16 23.00
C ARG A 834 13.11 -8.27 21.84
N TRP A 835 12.59 -9.48 21.58
CA TRP A 835 11.67 -9.75 20.48
C TRP A 835 10.43 -8.82 20.46
N SER A 836 9.97 -8.41 21.64
CA SER A 836 8.81 -7.56 21.88
C SER A 836 9.14 -6.06 21.97
N PHE A 837 10.40 -5.65 21.81
CA PHE A 837 10.84 -4.25 21.99
C PHE A 837 9.94 -3.26 21.25
N TYR A 838 9.70 -3.51 19.96
CA TYR A 838 8.88 -2.64 19.12
C TYR A 838 7.39 -2.66 19.50
N ASP A 839 6.83 -3.82 19.91
CA ASP A 839 5.45 -3.89 20.39
C ASP A 839 5.24 -3.11 21.70
N ILE A 840 6.26 -3.10 22.57
CA ILE A 840 6.26 -2.35 23.85
C ILE A 840 6.31 -0.84 23.60
N GLN A 841 7.18 -0.39 22.67
CA GLN A 841 7.26 1.02 22.28
C GLN A 841 5.92 1.49 21.66
N GLU A 842 5.34 0.70 20.75
CA GLU A 842 4.02 0.95 20.14
C GLU A 842 2.90 1.14 21.18
N ALA A 843 2.87 0.26 22.17
CA ALA A 843 1.83 0.27 23.18
C ALA A 843 1.90 1.44 24.16
N SER A 844 3.10 2.00 24.36
CA SER A 844 3.42 2.86 25.52
C SER A 844 3.85 4.29 25.19
N ILE A 845 4.04 4.61 23.91
CA ILE A 845 4.31 5.98 23.45
C ILE A 845 3.08 6.50 22.71
N SER A 846 2.53 7.63 23.15
CA SER A 846 1.50 8.34 22.38
C SER A 846 2.15 9.03 21.17
N HIS A 847 1.55 8.90 19.98
CA HIS A 847 2.12 9.40 18.73
C HIS A 847 1.04 9.67 17.68
N ASN A 848 1.34 10.54 16.72
CA ASN A 848 0.55 10.66 15.49
C ASN A 848 1.11 9.69 14.45
N ALA A 849 0.24 8.89 13.86
CA ALA A 849 0.55 7.95 12.80
C ALA A 849 -0.15 8.32 11.49
N LYS A 850 0.49 8.00 10.36
CA LYS A 850 -0.09 8.00 9.01
C LYS A 850 -0.23 6.56 8.56
N MET A 851 -1.47 6.12 8.35
CA MET A 851 -1.76 4.80 7.80
C MET A 851 -1.52 4.79 6.29
N ASN A 852 -0.56 4.00 5.80
CA ASN A 852 -0.37 3.72 4.38
C ASN A 852 -0.41 2.21 4.11
N LYS A 853 -1.39 1.73 3.34
CA LYS A 853 -1.61 0.28 3.12
C LYS A 853 -0.43 -0.46 2.44
N TYR A 854 0.52 0.25 1.83
CA TYR A 854 1.68 -0.37 1.19
C TYR A 854 2.89 -0.55 2.13
N ASP A 855 3.09 0.37 3.08
CA ASP A 855 4.28 0.40 3.94
C ASP A 855 3.96 0.06 5.42
N GLY A 856 2.68 0.02 5.77
CA GLY A 856 2.20 -0.05 7.14
C GLY A 856 1.96 1.33 7.74
N GLU A 857 1.90 1.35 9.06
CA GLU A 857 1.78 2.55 9.86
C GLU A 857 3.12 3.30 9.89
N ARG A 858 3.11 4.61 9.63
CA ARG A 858 4.29 5.48 9.76
C ARG A 858 4.11 6.52 10.85
N TRP A 859 5.05 6.57 11.78
CA TRP A 859 5.04 7.57 12.84
C TRP A 859 5.43 8.94 12.26
N ILE A 860 4.64 9.97 12.59
CA ILE A 860 4.83 11.35 12.14
C ILE A 860 5.57 12.15 13.21
N LYS A 861 5.10 12.02 14.47
CA LYS A 861 5.63 12.69 15.66
C LYS A 861 5.15 11.97 16.91
N ILE A 862 5.93 12.07 17.98
CA ILE A 862 5.51 11.70 19.33
C ILE A 862 4.59 12.81 19.88
N VAL A 863 3.65 12.43 20.73
CA VAL A 863 2.73 13.33 21.44
C VAL A 863 2.85 13.04 22.92
N ASN A 864 3.08 14.08 23.73
CA ASN A 864 3.15 13.97 25.20
C ASN A 864 1.77 14.17 25.84
#